data_AF-A0A081RZF7-F1
#
_entry.id   AF-A0A081RZF7-F1
#
_cell.length_a   1.000
_cell.length_b   1.000
_cell.length_c   1.000
_cell.angle_alpha   90.00
_cell.angle_beta   90.00
_cell.angle_gamma   90.00
#
_symmetry.space_group_name_H-M   'P 1'
#
loop_
_entity.id
_entity.type
_entity.pdbx_description
1 polymer ?
#
loop_
_entity_poly.entity_id
_entity_poly.type
_entity_poly.pdbx_seq_one_letter_code
_entity_poly.pdbx_strand_id
1 'polypeptide(L)'
;MKAIIFAYHDIGCVGINALTKAGFDIQAVFTHTDNPTENHFFSSVARLSADLALPVFAPENVNHPLWIERIREMKPDVIFSFYYRDMLSEDILSLASAGAFNLHGSLLPKYRGRAPINWAILHGETETGVTLHKMVLKPDAGDIVAQHKVAIAKTDTSLILHGKMREAAEKLLDQVLPQIKAGTYTATPQDEKQATYFGRRTAADGEIDWNKSATEINNLIKAVTEPYPGAFTFLGDRKMTIWQASVLNKTHNKQPGTILSVAPLIIACGQGALEIMSGQNESGLYVQGTRLAADMSIVTDIRVGPKATSQISHRKRVLILGVNGFIGNHLTERLLRDGSYDIYGMDIGSAAIERFIGNPRFHFIEGDVSIHTEWIEYHIKKCDVVLPLVAIATPIEYTRNPLRVFELDFEENLKIVRYCVKYNKRIIFPSTSEVYGMCDDKEFDEDDSRLIVGPINKQRWIYSVSKQLLDRVIWAYGEKEGLKFTLFRPFNWMGPRLDNLNSARIGSSRAITQLILNLVEGSPIKLVDGGEQKRCFTDINDGIEALFRIIENRDGLCDGQIVNIGNPTNEASIRQLAEMLLDSFENHELRGHFPPFAGFKKIESGSYYGKGYQDVEHRKPSIKNAERLLGWKPTIEMKQTINETLDFFLRGEVEELGKSA
;
A
#
# COMPACT_ATOMS: atom_id res chain seq x y z
N MET A 1 -12.28 32.33 27.69
CA MET A 1 -12.37 30.96 27.15
C MET A 1 -10.98 30.38 27.12
N LYS A 2 -10.80 29.22 27.74
CA LYS A 2 -9.59 28.41 27.70
C LYS A 2 -9.45 27.74 26.35
N ALA A 3 -8.31 27.92 25.71
CA ALA A 3 -8.04 27.38 24.38
C ALA A 3 -6.86 26.41 24.43
N ILE A 4 -7.00 25.31 23.67
CA ILE A 4 -5.87 24.48 23.25
C ILE A 4 -5.68 24.65 21.76
N ILE A 5 -4.42 24.84 21.35
CA ILE A 5 -4.06 25.13 19.98
C ILE A 5 -3.23 23.99 19.43
N PHE A 6 -3.59 23.50 18.26
CA PHE A 6 -2.79 22.62 17.43
C PHE A 6 -2.31 23.43 16.23
N ALA A 7 -1.02 23.74 16.16
CA ALA A 7 -0.52 24.71 15.20
C ALA A 7 0.83 24.33 14.61
N TYR A 8 1.03 24.68 13.34
CA TYR A 8 2.32 24.55 12.68
C TYR A 8 2.48 25.62 11.60
N HIS A 9 3.73 25.94 11.25
CA HIS A 9 4.08 26.88 10.18
C HIS A 9 3.56 28.31 10.43
N ASP A 10 3.74 29.18 9.44
CA ASP A 10 3.28 30.57 9.47
C ASP A 10 1.79 30.76 9.83
N ILE A 11 0.89 29.91 9.33
CA ILE A 11 -0.55 30.00 9.64
C ILE A 11 -0.81 29.68 11.11
N GLY A 12 -0.05 28.72 11.68
CA GLY A 12 -0.03 28.48 13.12
C GLY A 12 0.35 29.73 13.91
N CYS A 13 1.40 30.43 13.49
CA CYS A 13 1.83 31.68 14.12
C CYS A 13 0.79 32.79 14.03
N VAL A 14 0.17 32.98 12.86
CA VAL A 14 -0.93 33.94 12.66
C VAL A 14 -2.09 33.62 13.60
N GLY A 15 -2.47 32.34 13.69
CA GLY A 15 -3.56 31.90 14.56
C GLY A 15 -3.30 32.14 16.05
N ILE A 16 -2.09 31.83 16.53
CA ILE A 16 -1.70 32.06 17.93
C ILE A 16 -1.73 33.56 18.27
N ASN A 17 -1.19 34.41 17.39
CA ASN A 17 -1.22 35.86 17.59
C ASN A 17 -2.64 36.41 17.60
N ALA A 18 -3.49 35.97 16.68
CA ALA A 18 -4.89 36.39 16.61
C ALA A 18 -5.68 35.97 17.86
N LEU A 19 -5.49 34.74 18.36
CA LEU A 19 -6.11 34.26 19.60
C LEU A 19 -5.64 35.06 20.83
N THR A 20 -4.34 35.35 20.90
CA THR A 20 -3.76 36.16 21.99
C THR A 20 -4.36 37.56 21.98
N LYS A 21 -4.42 38.21 20.81
CA LYS A 21 -5.04 39.53 20.61
C LYS A 21 -6.54 39.55 20.95
N ALA A 22 -7.27 38.49 20.64
CA ALA A 22 -8.68 38.33 21.01
C ALA A 22 -8.89 37.98 22.50
N GLY A 23 -7.81 37.81 23.26
CA GLY A 23 -7.81 37.54 24.70
C GLY A 23 -8.32 36.15 25.07
N PHE A 24 -7.96 35.13 24.29
CA PHE A 24 -8.15 33.74 24.69
C PHE A 24 -7.11 33.35 25.74
N ASP A 25 -7.50 32.49 26.68
CA ASP A 25 -6.61 31.95 27.71
C ASP A 25 -5.97 30.66 27.19
N ILE A 26 -4.83 30.79 26.50
CA ILE A 26 -4.17 29.67 25.83
C ILE A 26 -3.47 28.79 26.86
N GLN A 27 -3.97 27.57 27.07
CA GLN A 27 -3.44 26.64 28.06
C GLN A 27 -2.20 25.89 27.56
N ALA A 28 -2.18 25.53 26.27
CA ALA A 28 -1.08 24.82 25.63
C ALA A 28 -1.14 24.93 24.11
N VAL A 29 0.04 24.83 23.48
CA VAL A 29 0.23 24.73 22.04
C VAL A 29 0.86 23.37 21.71
N PHE A 30 0.23 22.62 20.82
CA PHE A 30 0.75 21.37 20.25
C PHE A 30 1.26 21.65 18.84
N THR A 31 2.49 21.22 18.57
CA THR A 31 3.19 21.46 17.29
C THR A 31 4.01 20.24 16.87
N HIS A 32 4.87 20.39 15.87
CA HIS A 32 5.74 19.32 15.36
C HIS A 32 7.21 19.73 15.48
N THR A 33 8.10 18.75 15.58
CA THR A 33 9.53 18.98 15.33
C THR A 33 9.76 19.18 13.84
N ASP A 34 10.61 20.13 13.46
CA ASP A 34 10.91 20.39 12.07
C ASP A 34 11.62 19.19 11.42
N ASN A 35 11.22 18.83 10.19
CA ASN A 35 11.82 17.72 9.47
C ASN A 35 13.14 18.19 8.81
N PRO A 36 14.29 17.53 9.06
CA PRO A 36 15.59 17.96 8.50
C PRO A 36 15.66 17.94 6.98
N THR A 37 14.73 17.26 6.31
CA THR A 37 14.62 17.21 4.84
C THR A 37 13.68 18.26 4.25
N GLU A 38 12.99 19.04 5.09
CA GLU A 38 12.08 20.10 4.67
C GLU A 38 12.83 21.44 4.63
N ASN A 39 12.57 22.27 3.62
CA ASN A 39 13.15 23.61 3.57
C ASN A 39 12.54 24.48 4.68
N HIS A 40 13.36 24.96 5.60
CA HIS A 40 12.94 25.83 6.70
C HIS A 40 12.76 27.28 6.22
N PHE A 41 11.66 27.56 5.52
CA PHE A 41 11.31 28.93 5.08
C PHE A 41 10.22 29.59 5.93
N PHE A 42 9.73 28.90 6.95
CA PHE A 42 8.56 29.30 7.72
C PHE A 42 8.88 29.63 9.17
N SER A 43 7.96 30.38 9.79
CA SER A 43 8.04 30.77 11.19
C SER A 43 7.79 29.57 12.10
N SER A 44 8.58 29.48 13.17
CA SER A 44 8.45 28.41 14.16
C SER A 44 7.37 28.73 15.19
N VAL A 45 6.33 27.89 15.23
CA VAL A 45 5.30 27.92 16.28
C VAL A 45 5.90 27.69 17.66
N ALA A 46 6.89 26.82 17.78
CA ALA A 46 7.57 26.56 19.04
C ALA A 46 8.31 27.81 19.55
N ARG A 47 9.01 28.53 18.67
CA ARG A 47 9.67 29.78 19.02
C ARG A 47 8.66 30.85 19.45
N LEU A 48 7.61 31.08 18.66
CA LEU A 48 6.57 32.06 19.01
C LEU A 48 5.91 31.73 20.35
N SER A 49 5.60 30.45 20.59
CA SER A 49 4.99 30.02 21.84
C SER A 49 5.92 30.27 23.03
N ALA A 50 7.23 30.02 22.89
CA ALA A 50 8.23 30.33 23.91
C ALA A 50 8.34 31.84 24.18
N ASP A 51 8.34 32.68 23.14
CA ASP A 51 8.38 34.14 23.25
C ASP A 51 7.15 34.70 23.99
N LEU A 52 5.99 34.04 23.84
CA LEU A 52 4.75 34.34 24.54
C LEU A 52 4.62 33.63 25.90
N ALA A 53 5.63 32.88 26.33
CA ALA A 53 5.64 32.07 27.55
C ALA A 53 4.48 31.05 27.64
N LEU A 54 4.06 30.50 26.50
CA LEU A 54 3.02 29.48 26.39
C LEU A 54 3.62 28.07 26.49
N PRO A 55 3.00 27.13 27.22
CA PRO A 55 3.40 25.72 27.22
C PRO A 55 3.33 25.14 25.81
N VAL A 56 4.42 24.54 25.33
CA VAL A 56 4.50 23.95 24.00
C VAL A 56 4.91 22.47 24.06
N PHE A 57 4.23 21.64 23.28
CA PHE A 57 4.48 20.20 23.18
C PHE A 57 4.57 19.77 21.72
N ALA A 58 5.42 18.78 21.42
CA ALA A 58 5.54 18.18 20.09
C ALA A 58 5.59 16.64 20.21
N PRO A 59 4.48 15.99 20.61
CA PRO A 59 4.44 14.54 20.69
C PRO A 59 4.42 13.90 19.29
N GLU A 60 5.02 12.71 19.16
CA GLU A 60 4.91 11.91 17.93
C GLU A 60 3.47 11.48 17.63
N ASN A 61 2.66 11.25 18.68
CA ASN A 61 1.24 10.96 18.55
C ASN A 61 0.45 11.65 19.67
N VAL A 62 -0.26 12.71 19.33
CA VAL A 62 -1.09 13.46 20.29
C VAL A 62 -2.35 12.69 20.71
N ASN A 63 -2.76 11.68 19.95
CA ASN A 63 -3.90 10.80 20.27
C ASN A 63 -3.51 9.68 21.24
N HIS A 64 -2.26 9.63 21.74
CA HIS A 64 -1.88 8.68 22.76
C HIS A 64 -2.68 8.94 24.06
N PRO A 65 -3.17 7.90 24.77
CA PRO A 65 -4.03 8.08 25.95
C PRO A 65 -3.50 9.06 27.01
N LEU A 66 -2.18 9.06 27.26
CA LEU A 66 -1.55 10.02 28.17
C LEU A 66 -1.74 11.50 27.76
N TRP A 67 -1.74 11.81 26.47
CA TRP A 67 -1.96 13.17 25.99
C TRP A 67 -3.43 13.55 26.04
N ILE A 68 -4.33 12.62 25.76
CA ILE A 68 -5.78 12.81 25.92
C ILE A 68 -6.10 13.18 27.38
N GLU A 69 -5.55 12.44 28.35
CA GLU A 69 -5.72 12.76 29.77
C GLU A 69 -5.18 14.15 30.13
N ARG A 70 -3.95 14.48 29.69
CA ARG A 70 -3.36 15.80 29.94
C ARG A 70 -4.18 16.95 29.37
N ILE A 71 -4.67 16.80 28.14
CA ILE A 71 -5.55 17.80 27.49
C ILE A 71 -6.86 17.92 28.26
N ARG A 72 -7.42 16.81 28.75
CA ARG A 72 -8.63 16.81 29.57
C ARG A 72 -8.43 17.57 30.89
N GLU A 73 -7.29 17.38 31.56
CA GLU A 73 -6.95 18.10 32.79
C GLU A 73 -6.83 19.61 32.59
N MET A 74 -6.43 20.05 31.40
CA MET A 74 -6.37 21.47 31.02
C MET A 74 -7.76 22.11 30.86
N LYS A 75 -8.82 21.30 30.72
CA LYS A 75 -10.23 21.74 30.60
C LYS A 75 -10.44 22.82 29.54
N PRO A 76 -10.15 22.52 28.25
CA PRO A 76 -10.34 23.49 27.17
C PRO A 76 -11.84 23.80 26.99
N ASP A 77 -12.18 25.08 26.87
CA ASP A 77 -13.51 25.47 26.41
C ASP A 77 -13.62 25.29 24.89
N VAL A 78 -12.51 25.54 24.17
CA VAL A 78 -12.44 25.53 22.70
C VAL A 78 -11.11 24.95 22.23
N ILE A 79 -11.12 24.26 21.09
CA ILE A 79 -9.91 23.79 20.41
C ILE A 79 -9.77 24.50 19.05
N PHE A 80 -8.55 24.88 18.70
CA PHE A 80 -8.21 25.41 17.39
C PHE A 80 -7.12 24.59 16.70
N SER A 81 -7.31 24.31 15.42
CA SER A 81 -6.32 23.71 14.53
C SER A 81 -5.92 24.71 13.44
N PHE A 82 -4.63 25.02 13.37
CA PHE A 82 -4.03 25.93 12.39
C PHE A 82 -2.88 25.22 11.69
N TYR A 83 -3.19 24.54 10.59
CA TYR A 83 -2.22 23.80 9.77
C TYR A 83 -1.48 22.68 10.54
N TYR A 84 -2.09 22.13 11.59
CA TYR A 84 -1.56 20.96 12.26
C TYR A 84 -1.59 19.76 11.32
N ARG A 85 -0.50 18.97 11.29
CA ARG A 85 -0.28 17.94 10.27
C ARG A 85 -1.00 16.62 10.56
N ASP A 86 -1.22 16.32 11.83
CA ASP A 86 -1.76 15.04 12.27
C ASP A 86 -3.25 15.13 12.54
N MET A 87 -3.95 14.02 12.31
CA MET A 87 -5.38 13.92 12.58
C MET A 87 -5.62 13.94 14.09
N LEU A 88 -6.60 14.73 14.53
CA LEU A 88 -7.07 14.71 15.92
C LEU A 88 -8.21 13.70 16.06
N SER A 89 -8.12 12.85 17.08
CA SER A 89 -9.14 11.86 17.43
C SER A 89 -10.41 12.52 17.97
N GLU A 90 -11.54 11.82 17.85
CA GLU A 90 -12.82 12.24 18.44
C GLU A 90 -12.71 12.42 19.96
N ASP A 91 -11.88 11.61 20.63
CA ASP A 91 -11.59 11.73 22.07
C ASP A 91 -10.97 13.07 22.45
N ILE A 92 -10.19 13.70 21.57
CA ILE A 92 -9.65 15.05 21.78
C ILE A 92 -10.69 16.11 21.42
N LEU A 93 -11.33 15.97 20.26
CA LEU A 93 -12.28 16.96 19.74
C LEU A 93 -13.48 17.15 20.69
N SER A 94 -13.92 16.08 21.35
CA SER A 94 -15.03 16.09 22.30
C SER A 94 -14.72 16.73 23.65
N LEU A 95 -13.44 17.02 23.97
CA LEU A 95 -13.06 17.66 25.24
C LEU A 95 -13.44 19.14 25.32
N ALA A 96 -13.65 19.80 24.18
CA ALA A 96 -13.96 21.21 24.10
C ALA A 96 -15.47 21.46 23.98
N SER A 97 -16.08 22.01 25.04
CA SER A 97 -17.54 22.21 25.11
C SER A 97 -18.08 23.21 24.07
N ALA A 98 -17.28 24.20 23.66
CA ALA A 98 -17.65 25.16 22.62
C ALA A 98 -17.31 24.66 21.20
N GLY A 99 -16.73 23.47 21.09
CA GLY A 99 -16.33 22.82 19.85
C GLY A 99 -14.86 23.03 19.47
N ALA A 100 -14.48 22.40 18.37
CA ALA A 100 -13.16 22.47 17.77
C ALA A 100 -13.26 23.08 16.35
N PHE A 101 -12.33 23.98 16.01
CA PHE A 101 -12.34 24.71 14.74
C PHE A 101 -11.01 24.55 14.00
N ASN A 102 -11.06 24.39 12.69
CA ASN A 102 -9.87 24.29 11.84
C ASN A 102 -9.85 25.42 10.80
N LEU A 103 -8.69 26.05 10.63
CA LEU A 103 -8.44 27.02 9.58
C LEU A 103 -7.79 26.34 8.39
N HIS A 104 -8.56 26.23 7.31
CA HIS A 104 -8.15 25.58 6.07
C HIS A 104 -7.80 26.57 4.97
N GLY A 105 -6.79 26.24 4.17
CA GLY A 105 -6.22 27.08 3.12
C GLY A 105 -6.92 27.01 1.76
N SER A 106 -8.25 26.85 1.73
CA SER A 106 -9.05 26.91 0.50
C SER A 106 -10.42 27.53 0.71
N LEU A 107 -11.16 27.73 -0.39
CA LEU A 107 -12.59 28.01 -0.36
C LEU A 107 -13.38 26.69 -0.26
N LEU A 108 -13.66 26.24 0.97
CA LEU A 108 -14.46 25.04 1.19
C LEU A 108 -15.87 25.19 0.58
N PRO A 109 -16.45 24.12 0.02
CA PRO A 109 -16.00 22.72 0.07
C PRO A 109 -14.95 22.31 -0.97
N LYS A 110 -14.46 23.22 -1.81
CA LYS A 110 -13.42 22.91 -2.81
C LYS A 110 -12.04 22.80 -2.17
N TYR A 111 -11.20 21.92 -2.72
CA TYR A 111 -9.81 21.70 -2.31
C TYR A 111 -9.67 21.32 -0.82
N ARG A 112 -10.53 20.41 -0.32
CA ARG A 112 -10.31 19.70 0.95
C ARG A 112 -9.03 18.86 0.87
N GLY A 113 -8.48 18.48 2.01
CA GLY A 113 -7.28 17.65 2.10
C GLY A 113 -6.01 18.48 2.18
N ARG A 114 -4.95 18.08 1.45
CA ARG A 114 -3.59 18.56 1.71
C ARG A 114 -3.05 19.41 0.55
N ALA A 115 -2.15 20.34 0.89
CA ALA A 115 -1.48 21.25 -0.06
C ALA A 115 -2.42 22.08 -0.96
N PRO A 116 -3.52 22.67 -0.44
CA PRO A 116 -4.54 23.34 -1.26
C PRO A 116 -3.99 24.52 -2.07
N ILE A 117 -3.01 25.28 -1.53
CA ILE A 117 -2.37 26.41 -2.22
C ILE A 117 -1.68 25.93 -3.51
N ASN A 118 -0.88 24.86 -3.41
CA ASN A 118 -0.18 24.31 -4.57
C ASN A 118 -1.18 23.76 -5.60
N TRP A 119 -2.24 23.10 -5.15
CA TRP A 119 -3.28 22.56 -6.04
C TRP A 119 -4.05 23.66 -6.77
N ALA A 120 -4.40 24.75 -6.10
CA ALA A 120 -5.11 25.88 -6.73
C ALA A 120 -4.28 26.52 -7.85
N ILE A 121 -2.97 26.73 -7.61
CA ILE A 121 -2.07 27.28 -8.65
C ILE A 121 -1.90 26.28 -9.80
N LEU A 122 -1.73 24.99 -9.48
CA LEU A 122 -1.55 23.93 -10.47
C LEU A 122 -2.74 23.82 -11.43
N HIS A 123 -3.96 23.90 -10.90
CA HIS A 123 -5.20 23.87 -11.70
C HIS A 123 -5.53 25.22 -12.37
N GLY A 124 -4.69 26.25 -12.17
CA GLY A 124 -4.88 27.55 -12.80
C GLY A 124 -6.08 28.33 -12.28
N GLU A 125 -6.46 28.11 -11.02
CA GLU A 125 -7.55 28.85 -10.37
C GLU A 125 -7.24 30.35 -10.36
N THR A 126 -8.29 31.16 -10.48
CA THR A 126 -8.21 32.63 -10.42
C THR A 126 -8.55 33.18 -9.04
N GLU A 127 -9.18 32.37 -8.19
CA GLU A 127 -9.48 32.66 -6.80
C GLU A 127 -9.28 31.43 -5.90
N THR A 128 -8.89 31.69 -4.67
CA THR A 128 -8.92 30.73 -3.56
C THR A 128 -9.31 31.50 -2.29
N GLY A 129 -8.98 31.01 -1.11
CA GLY A 129 -9.26 31.70 0.13
C GLY A 129 -8.97 30.87 1.35
N VAL A 130 -9.25 31.44 2.51
CA VAL A 130 -9.15 30.77 3.80
C VAL A 130 -10.55 30.50 4.34
N THR A 131 -10.75 29.35 4.98
CA THR A 131 -12.01 28.97 5.60
C THR A 131 -11.78 28.50 7.04
N LEU A 132 -12.49 29.10 8.00
CA LEU A 132 -12.60 28.56 9.36
C LEU A 132 -13.87 27.72 9.44
N HIS A 133 -13.75 26.46 9.81
CA HIS A 133 -14.87 25.51 9.88
C HIS A 133 -14.81 24.66 11.15
N LYS A 134 -15.93 24.06 11.53
CA LYS A 134 -15.98 23.10 12.65
C LYS A 134 -15.27 21.80 12.29
N MET A 135 -14.57 21.21 13.24
CA MET A 135 -13.93 19.90 13.06
C MET A 135 -14.94 18.78 13.31
N VAL A 136 -14.94 17.80 12.41
CA VAL A 136 -15.72 16.55 12.50
C VAL A 136 -14.79 15.41 12.09
N LEU A 137 -15.21 14.16 12.28
CA LEU A 137 -14.38 12.99 11.97
C LEU A 137 -13.91 12.94 10.50
N LYS A 138 -14.75 13.42 9.57
CA LYS A 138 -14.38 13.56 8.16
C LYS A 138 -13.54 14.83 7.97
N PRO A 139 -12.28 14.74 7.52
CA PRO A 139 -11.41 15.91 7.35
C PRO A 139 -12.01 16.98 6.45
N ASP A 140 -11.87 18.23 6.89
CA ASP A 140 -12.31 19.46 6.20
C ASP A 140 -13.79 19.50 5.78
N ALA A 141 -14.66 18.69 6.41
CA ALA A 141 -16.06 18.53 6.01
C ALA A 141 -17.08 19.21 6.93
N GLY A 142 -16.66 19.70 8.11
CA GLY A 142 -17.60 20.30 9.06
C GLY A 142 -18.06 21.70 8.64
N ASP A 143 -19.10 22.18 9.31
CA ASP A 143 -19.79 23.43 8.94
C ASP A 143 -18.85 24.65 8.90
N ILE A 144 -19.02 25.48 7.88
CA ILE A 144 -18.23 26.69 7.65
C ILE A 144 -18.71 27.79 8.60
N VAL A 145 -17.79 28.34 9.40
CA VAL A 145 -18.04 29.47 10.30
C VAL A 145 -17.77 30.79 9.59
N ALA A 146 -16.64 30.89 8.89
CA ALA A 146 -16.26 32.08 8.14
C ALA A 146 -15.33 31.73 6.98
N GLN A 147 -15.34 32.57 5.95
CA GLN A 147 -14.53 32.37 4.75
C GLN A 147 -14.11 33.70 4.15
N HIS A 148 -12.89 33.79 3.63
CA HIS A 148 -12.34 34.99 3.02
C HIS A 148 -11.70 34.66 1.68
N LYS A 149 -12.14 35.34 0.61
CA LYS A 149 -11.64 35.13 -0.75
C LYS A 149 -10.31 35.83 -0.99
N VAL A 150 -9.45 35.19 -1.79
CA VAL A 150 -8.14 35.68 -2.20
C VAL A 150 -8.00 35.49 -3.70
N ALA A 151 -7.74 36.58 -4.43
CA ALA A 151 -7.48 36.53 -5.87
C ALA A 151 -6.07 35.98 -6.16
N ILE A 152 -5.97 35.10 -7.15
CA ILE A 152 -4.72 34.53 -7.65
C ILE A 152 -4.34 35.28 -8.92
N ALA A 153 -3.25 36.04 -8.88
CA ALA A 153 -2.72 36.71 -10.05
C ALA A 153 -1.98 35.71 -10.95
N LYS A 154 -1.90 35.99 -12.27
CA LYS A 154 -1.23 35.09 -13.23
C LYS A 154 0.24 34.82 -12.89
N THR A 155 0.89 35.76 -12.22
CA THR A 155 2.31 35.71 -11.79
C THR A 155 2.50 35.15 -10.39
N ASP A 156 1.43 34.82 -9.65
CA ASP A 156 1.57 34.29 -8.30
C ASP A 156 2.22 32.91 -8.30
N THR A 157 3.24 32.75 -7.46
CA THR A 157 3.80 31.46 -7.07
C THR A 157 3.16 30.99 -5.76
N SER A 158 3.38 29.73 -5.38
CA SER A 158 2.87 29.21 -4.10
C SER A 158 3.33 30.03 -2.90
N LEU A 159 4.57 30.55 -2.91
CA LEU A 159 5.09 31.42 -1.85
C LEU A 159 4.35 32.75 -1.78
N ILE A 160 4.11 33.39 -2.93
CA ILE A 160 3.38 34.67 -3.00
C ILE A 160 1.93 34.48 -2.53
N LEU A 161 1.27 33.44 -3.05
CA LEU A 161 -0.10 33.13 -2.66
C LEU A 161 -0.19 32.79 -1.17
N HIS A 162 0.77 32.01 -0.64
CA HIS A 162 0.87 31.75 0.79
C HIS A 162 0.94 33.05 1.62
N GLY A 163 1.73 34.04 1.18
CA GLY A 163 1.76 35.36 1.81
C GLY A 163 0.37 36.02 1.87
N LYS A 164 -0.36 36.05 0.74
CA LYS A 164 -1.74 36.58 0.68
C LYS A 164 -2.71 35.81 1.59
N MET A 165 -2.54 34.50 1.69
CA MET A 165 -3.36 33.64 2.54
C MET A 165 -3.14 33.93 4.02
N ARG A 166 -1.92 34.28 4.45
CA ARG A 166 -1.66 34.73 5.83
C ARG A 166 -2.42 36.00 6.16
N GLU A 167 -2.37 37.00 5.27
CA GLU A 167 -3.09 38.26 5.47
C GLU A 167 -4.62 38.06 5.51
N ALA A 168 -5.13 37.17 4.66
CA ALA A 168 -6.54 36.81 4.65
C ALA A 168 -6.95 36.04 5.92
N ALA A 169 -6.10 35.13 6.40
CA ALA A 169 -6.30 34.42 7.65
C ALA A 169 -6.37 35.36 8.84
N GLU A 170 -5.44 36.33 8.95
CA GLU A 170 -5.43 37.33 10.01
C GLU A 170 -6.74 38.14 10.03
N LYS A 171 -7.15 38.66 8.86
CA LYS A 171 -8.41 39.42 8.71
C LYS A 171 -9.64 38.59 9.08
N LEU A 172 -9.69 37.33 8.64
CA LEU A 172 -10.79 36.42 8.96
C LEU A 172 -10.86 36.15 10.46
N LEU A 173 -9.72 35.87 11.09
CA LEU A 173 -9.63 35.57 12.52
C LEU A 173 -9.99 36.77 13.38
N ASP A 174 -9.49 37.97 13.06
CA ASP A 174 -9.83 39.22 13.74
C ASP A 174 -11.36 39.46 13.76
N GLN A 175 -12.05 39.09 12.69
CA GLN A 175 -13.50 39.24 12.58
C GLN A 175 -14.28 38.18 13.37
N VAL A 176 -13.86 36.91 13.34
CA VAL A 176 -14.67 35.77 13.81
C VAL A 176 -14.37 35.35 15.26
N LEU A 177 -13.13 35.52 15.72
CA LEU A 177 -12.72 35.10 17.06
C LEU A 177 -13.52 35.80 18.18
N PRO A 178 -13.86 37.10 18.11
CA PRO A 178 -14.75 37.73 19.09
C PRO A 178 -16.14 37.10 19.14
N GLN A 179 -16.68 36.66 17.99
CA GLN A 179 -18.00 36.03 17.90
C GLN A 179 -17.98 34.62 18.49
N ILE A 180 -16.91 33.87 18.26
CA ILE A 180 -16.70 32.56 18.90
C ILE A 180 -16.61 32.74 20.41
N LYS A 181 -15.87 33.75 20.88
CA LYS A 181 -15.73 34.06 22.31
C LYS A 181 -17.06 34.44 22.98
N ALA A 182 -17.94 35.12 22.24
CA ALA A 182 -19.27 35.51 22.70
C ALA A 182 -20.34 34.40 22.50
N GLY A 183 -20.03 33.32 21.78
CA GLY A 183 -20.99 32.28 21.43
C GLY A 183 -22.05 32.70 20.40
N THR A 184 -21.80 33.76 19.63
CA THR A 184 -22.77 34.35 18.69
C THR A 184 -22.49 34.03 17.22
N TYR A 185 -21.51 33.18 16.93
CA TYR A 185 -21.16 32.80 15.57
C TYR A 185 -22.25 31.91 14.95
N THR A 186 -22.41 31.99 13.62
CA THR A 186 -23.23 31.06 12.85
C THR A 186 -22.33 30.09 12.08
N ALA A 187 -22.87 28.92 11.73
CA ALA A 187 -22.16 27.94 10.92
C ALA A 187 -23.09 27.41 9.83
N THR A 188 -22.56 27.26 8.62
CA THR A 188 -23.31 26.82 7.44
C THR A 188 -22.79 25.45 7.00
N PRO A 189 -23.67 24.43 6.83
CA PRO A 189 -23.26 23.13 6.29
C PRO A 189 -22.63 23.25 4.91
N GLN A 190 -21.61 22.44 4.65
CA GLN A 190 -20.97 22.37 3.35
C GLN A 190 -21.85 21.63 2.33
N ASP A 191 -21.86 22.09 1.07
CA ASP A 191 -22.49 21.36 -0.04
C ASP A 191 -21.57 20.23 -0.53
N GLU A 192 -21.86 18.99 -0.11
CA GLU A 192 -21.06 17.82 -0.49
C GLU A 192 -21.01 17.57 -2.01
N LYS A 193 -21.96 18.08 -2.80
CA LYS A 193 -21.93 17.93 -4.28
C LYS A 193 -20.85 18.78 -4.94
N GLN A 194 -20.38 19.81 -4.25
CA GLN A 194 -19.32 20.72 -4.73
C GLN A 194 -17.95 20.38 -4.11
N ALA A 195 -17.88 19.38 -3.24
CA ALA A 195 -16.66 19.03 -2.54
C ALA A 195 -15.63 18.39 -3.48
N THR A 196 -14.39 18.89 -3.40
CA THR A 196 -13.23 18.27 -4.06
C THR A 196 -12.17 17.98 -3.02
N TYR A 197 -11.42 16.88 -3.19
CA TYR A 197 -10.41 16.44 -2.24
C TYR A 197 -9.11 16.14 -2.96
N PHE A 198 -8.00 16.63 -2.41
CA PHE A 198 -6.66 16.35 -2.94
C PHE A 198 -5.72 15.83 -1.86
N GLY A 199 -4.90 14.85 -2.25
CA GLY A 199 -3.93 14.21 -1.37
C GLY A 199 -2.63 15.01 -1.20
N ARG A 200 -1.69 14.39 -0.47
CA ARG A 200 -0.33 14.88 -0.31
C ARG A 200 0.38 14.87 -1.68
N ARG A 201 1.18 15.90 -1.95
CA ARG A 201 2.14 15.91 -3.06
C ARG A 201 3.55 15.52 -2.59
N THR A 202 4.29 14.89 -3.48
CA THR A 202 5.69 14.49 -3.34
C THR A 202 6.57 15.28 -4.29
N ALA A 203 7.88 15.22 -4.10
CA ALA A 203 8.82 15.83 -5.05
C ALA A 203 8.71 15.20 -6.46
N ALA A 204 8.32 13.92 -6.57
CA ALA A 204 8.15 13.23 -7.85
C ALA A 204 7.01 13.83 -8.69
N ASP A 205 5.96 14.36 -8.05
CA ASP A 205 4.86 15.07 -8.73
C ASP A 205 5.28 16.39 -9.38
N GLY A 206 6.55 16.78 -9.25
CA GLY A 206 7.17 17.91 -9.94
C GLY A 206 7.69 17.57 -11.34
N GLU A 207 7.66 16.30 -11.77
CA GLU A 207 8.13 15.92 -13.11
C GLU A 207 7.24 16.54 -14.20
N ILE A 208 7.87 17.20 -15.17
CA ILE A 208 7.18 17.90 -16.25
C ILE A 208 6.79 16.91 -17.34
N ASP A 209 5.48 16.79 -17.56
CA ASP A 209 4.93 16.18 -18.78
C ASP A 209 4.83 17.24 -19.88
N TRP A 210 5.77 17.19 -20.83
CA TRP A 210 5.83 18.13 -21.93
C TRP A 210 4.65 18.03 -22.90
N ASN A 211 3.86 16.94 -22.88
CA ASN A 211 2.66 16.81 -23.72
C ASN A 211 1.52 17.73 -23.28
N LYS A 212 1.60 18.32 -22.08
CA LYS A 212 0.64 19.32 -21.61
C LYS A 212 0.84 20.67 -22.30
N SER A 213 -0.14 21.57 -22.16
CA SER A 213 -0.01 22.94 -22.66
C SER A 213 1.07 23.70 -21.89
N ALA A 214 1.70 24.69 -22.54
CA ALA A 214 2.68 25.57 -21.90
C ALA A 214 2.11 26.26 -20.64
N THR A 215 0.80 26.56 -20.63
CA THR A 215 0.11 27.13 -19.46
C THR A 215 0.06 26.15 -18.28
N GLU A 216 -0.30 24.89 -18.52
CA GLU A 216 -0.36 23.87 -17.46
C GLU A 216 1.03 23.59 -16.87
N ILE A 217 2.06 23.51 -17.74
CA ILE A 217 3.45 23.32 -17.29
C ILE A 217 3.92 24.53 -16.48
N ASN A 218 3.60 25.75 -16.93
CA ASN A 218 3.94 26.96 -16.19
C ASN A 218 3.21 27.03 -14.82
N ASN A 219 1.97 26.56 -14.74
CA ASN A 219 1.24 26.44 -13.48
C ASN A 219 1.91 25.44 -12.53
N LEU A 220 2.39 24.29 -13.03
CA LEU A 220 3.19 23.35 -12.24
C LEU A 220 4.45 24.04 -11.69
N ILE A 221 5.21 24.73 -12.55
CA ILE A 221 6.43 25.46 -12.15
C ILE A 221 6.11 26.48 -11.05
N LYS A 222 5.11 27.35 -11.22
CA LYS A 222 4.69 28.31 -10.19
C LYS A 222 4.22 27.64 -8.90
N ALA A 223 3.57 26.48 -9.01
CA ALA A 223 3.04 25.74 -7.86
C ALA A 223 4.14 25.09 -7.01
N VAL A 224 5.29 24.74 -7.59
CA VAL A 224 6.38 24.04 -6.88
C VAL A 224 7.75 24.71 -6.97
N THR A 225 7.82 25.97 -7.40
CA THR A 225 9.06 26.76 -7.36
C THR A 225 9.50 27.05 -5.92
N GLU A 226 10.66 27.66 -5.74
CA GLU A 226 11.24 27.94 -4.41
C GLU A 226 10.21 28.58 -3.46
N PRO A 227 10.12 28.10 -2.21
CA PRO A 227 11.03 27.18 -1.52
C PRO A 227 10.67 25.67 -1.65
N TYR A 228 9.74 25.31 -2.54
CA TYR A 228 9.35 23.92 -2.78
C TYR A 228 10.41 23.17 -3.65
N PRO A 229 10.30 21.83 -3.84
CA PRO A 229 11.34 21.04 -4.51
C PRO A 229 11.64 21.37 -5.99
N GLY A 230 10.84 22.20 -6.65
CA GLY A 230 11.00 22.56 -8.06
C GLY A 230 10.32 21.59 -9.02
N ALA A 231 9.88 22.13 -10.16
CA ALA A 231 9.45 21.31 -11.30
C ALA A 231 10.70 20.85 -12.05
N PHE A 232 10.71 19.63 -12.59
CA PHE A 232 11.92 19.10 -13.22
C PHE A 232 11.65 18.23 -14.44
N THR A 233 12.67 18.06 -15.27
CA THR A 233 12.69 17.18 -16.44
C THR A 233 14.09 16.57 -16.56
N PHE A 234 14.29 15.64 -17.49
CA PHE A 234 15.60 15.09 -17.78
C PHE A 234 16.08 15.41 -19.20
N LEU A 235 17.40 15.54 -19.33
CA LEU A 235 18.12 15.48 -20.59
C LEU A 235 18.96 14.20 -20.60
N GLY A 236 18.45 13.17 -21.26
CA GLY A 236 18.98 11.81 -21.08
C GLY A 236 18.68 11.33 -19.66
N ASP A 237 19.72 11.06 -18.87
CA ASP A 237 19.59 10.71 -17.44
C ASP A 237 19.89 11.87 -16.48
N ARG A 238 20.33 13.04 -17.01
CA ARG A 238 20.72 14.20 -16.19
C ARG A 238 19.49 15.03 -15.81
N LYS A 239 19.30 15.28 -14.50
CA LYS A 239 18.16 16.06 -13.99
C LYS A 239 18.34 17.56 -14.27
N MET A 240 17.28 18.21 -14.73
CA MET A 240 17.17 19.66 -14.88
C MET A 240 15.94 20.15 -14.11
N THR A 241 16.14 21.02 -13.12
CA THR A 241 15.04 21.66 -12.37
C THR A 241 14.78 23.04 -12.96
N ILE A 242 13.51 23.38 -13.18
CA ILE A 242 13.04 24.65 -13.75
C ILE A 242 12.37 25.45 -12.63
N TRP A 243 12.90 26.64 -12.38
CA TRP A 243 12.45 27.52 -11.29
C TRP A 243 11.49 28.60 -11.78
N GLN A 244 11.75 29.18 -12.95
CA GLN A 244 10.90 30.20 -13.56
C GLN A 244 10.80 29.99 -15.06
N ALA A 245 9.59 30.23 -15.58
CA ALA A 245 9.30 30.11 -16.99
C ALA A 245 8.24 31.11 -17.45
N SER A 246 8.21 31.35 -18.76
CA SER A 246 7.24 32.22 -19.42
C SER A 246 6.55 31.49 -20.56
N VAL A 247 5.22 31.64 -20.65
CA VAL A 247 4.40 31.03 -21.70
C VAL A 247 4.56 31.84 -22.99
N LEU A 248 4.95 31.16 -24.06
CA LEU A 248 5.01 31.73 -25.40
C LEU A 248 3.87 31.17 -26.24
N ASN A 249 3.02 32.07 -26.76
CA ASN A 249 2.00 31.75 -27.77
C ASN A 249 2.67 31.54 -29.14
N LYS A 250 3.51 30.52 -29.23
CA LYS A 250 4.30 30.17 -30.42
C LYS A 250 3.81 28.85 -30.98
N THR A 251 3.32 28.88 -32.20
CA THR A 251 3.01 27.65 -32.96
C THR A 251 4.31 26.99 -33.41
N HIS A 252 4.42 25.68 -33.25
CA HIS A 252 5.53 24.88 -33.76
C HIS A 252 5.01 23.55 -34.30
N ASN A 253 5.82 22.90 -35.13
CA ASN A 253 5.57 21.56 -35.67
C ASN A 253 6.50 20.50 -35.05
N LYS A 254 7.24 20.86 -33.99
CA LYS A 254 8.12 19.96 -33.26
C LYS A 254 7.33 19.12 -32.26
N GLN A 255 7.88 17.95 -31.91
CA GLN A 255 7.31 17.13 -30.84
C GLN A 255 7.43 17.86 -29.49
N PRO A 256 6.50 17.62 -28.55
CA PRO A 256 6.63 18.15 -27.21
C PRO A 256 7.94 17.72 -26.52
N GLY A 257 8.56 18.63 -25.78
CA GLY A 257 9.86 18.47 -25.14
C GLY A 257 11.05 18.81 -26.04
N THR A 258 10.85 19.10 -27.34
CA THR A 258 11.94 19.50 -28.24
C THR A 258 12.45 20.90 -27.92
N ILE A 259 13.77 21.07 -27.86
CA ILE A 259 14.43 22.37 -27.68
C ILE A 259 14.33 23.17 -28.99
N LEU A 260 13.61 24.29 -28.95
CA LEU A 260 13.39 25.19 -30.08
C LEU A 260 14.49 26.25 -30.21
N SER A 261 15.11 26.63 -29.09
CA SER A 261 16.17 27.64 -29.00
C SER A 261 16.94 27.44 -27.70
N VAL A 262 18.23 27.83 -27.68
CA VAL A 262 19.10 27.77 -26.50
C VAL A 262 19.43 29.14 -25.92
N ALA A 263 19.16 30.22 -26.66
CA ALA A 263 19.36 31.60 -26.23
C ALA A 263 18.26 32.52 -26.82
N PRO A 264 17.12 32.70 -26.12
CA PRO A 264 16.77 32.11 -24.82
C PRO A 264 16.46 30.61 -24.94
N LEU A 265 16.50 29.88 -23.82
CA LEU A 265 16.15 28.46 -23.76
C LEU A 265 14.62 28.30 -23.91
N ILE A 266 14.18 27.79 -25.06
CA ILE A 266 12.75 27.61 -25.38
C ILE A 266 12.48 26.13 -25.67
N ILE A 267 11.43 25.60 -25.05
CA ILE A 267 11.04 24.18 -25.17
C ILE A 267 9.61 24.08 -25.74
N ALA A 268 9.43 23.23 -26.74
CA ALA A 268 8.14 22.89 -27.32
C ALA A 268 7.24 22.18 -26.30
N CYS A 269 5.96 22.54 -26.24
CA CYS A 269 4.97 21.90 -25.38
C CYS A 269 3.89 21.21 -26.25
N GLY A 270 2.92 20.53 -25.65
CA GLY A 270 1.76 20.00 -26.39
C GLY A 270 0.97 21.10 -27.10
N GLN A 271 0.90 22.27 -26.46
CA GLN A 271 0.36 23.50 -27.04
C GLN A 271 1.22 24.70 -26.60
N GLY A 272 1.66 25.51 -27.56
CA GLY A 272 2.54 26.65 -27.32
C GLY A 272 3.98 26.22 -27.00
N ALA A 273 4.79 27.16 -26.52
CA ALA A 273 6.15 26.87 -26.09
C ALA A 273 6.42 27.54 -24.74
N LEU A 274 7.45 27.06 -24.04
CA LEU A 274 7.86 27.58 -22.75
C LEU A 274 9.28 28.12 -22.83
N GLU A 275 9.46 29.39 -22.46
CA GLU A 275 10.77 29.99 -22.24
C GLU A 275 11.22 29.69 -20.81
N ILE A 276 12.37 29.04 -20.66
CA ILE A 276 12.98 28.77 -19.36
C ILE A 276 13.79 29.99 -18.97
N MET A 277 13.33 30.73 -17.97
CA MET A 277 14.01 31.93 -17.49
C MET A 277 15.14 31.57 -16.53
N SER A 278 14.90 30.62 -15.63
CA SER A 278 15.90 30.12 -14.69
C SER A 278 15.69 28.65 -14.32
N GLY A 279 16.78 28.01 -13.93
CA GLY A 279 16.80 26.63 -13.48
C GLY A 279 18.14 26.25 -12.89
N GLN A 280 18.30 24.96 -12.62
CA GLN A 280 19.52 24.38 -12.06
C GLN A 280 19.73 22.97 -12.63
N ASN A 281 20.99 22.59 -12.77
CA ASN A 281 21.39 21.22 -13.08
C ASN A 281 21.80 20.49 -11.78
N GLU A 282 22.43 19.32 -11.91
CA GLU A 282 22.84 18.46 -10.80
C GLU A 282 23.94 19.07 -9.91
N SER A 283 24.64 20.13 -10.34
CA SER A 283 25.61 20.84 -9.49
C SER A 283 24.93 21.74 -8.45
N GLY A 284 23.63 22.00 -8.58
CA GLY A 284 22.83 22.80 -7.65
C GLY A 284 22.95 24.31 -7.85
N LEU A 285 23.65 24.80 -8.89
CA LEU A 285 23.77 26.24 -9.14
C LEU A 285 22.51 26.79 -9.84
N TYR A 286 21.89 27.82 -9.24
CA TYR A 286 20.80 28.58 -9.85
C TYR A 286 21.34 29.48 -10.96
N VAL A 287 20.88 29.29 -12.19
CA VAL A 287 21.37 30.03 -13.37
C VAL A 287 20.22 30.44 -14.30
N GLN A 288 20.48 31.42 -15.16
CA GLN A 288 19.56 31.78 -16.25
C GLN A 288 19.45 30.65 -17.29
N GLY A 289 18.31 30.56 -17.98
CA GLY A 289 18.04 29.48 -18.95
C GLY A 289 19.11 29.33 -20.04
N THR A 290 19.64 30.43 -20.59
CA THR A 290 20.72 30.40 -21.58
C THR A 290 22.00 29.78 -21.00
N ARG A 291 22.33 30.09 -19.75
CA ARG A 291 23.50 29.51 -19.07
C ARG A 291 23.26 28.05 -18.72
N LEU A 292 22.06 27.70 -18.27
CA LEU A 292 21.65 26.30 -18.03
C LEU A 292 21.82 25.45 -19.28
N ALA A 293 21.38 25.97 -20.44
CA ALA A 293 21.56 25.32 -21.72
C ALA A 293 23.04 25.07 -22.04
N ALA A 294 23.90 26.07 -21.83
CA ALA A 294 25.34 25.92 -22.02
C ALA A 294 25.96 24.89 -21.05
N ASP A 295 25.65 24.97 -19.75
CA ASP A 295 26.20 24.08 -18.72
C ASP A 295 25.76 22.61 -18.90
N MET A 296 24.55 22.40 -19.42
CA MET A 296 24.04 21.07 -19.75
C MET A 296 24.39 20.63 -21.19
N SER A 297 25.10 21.46 -21.96
CA SER A 297 25.44 21.22 -23.38
C SER A 297 24.20 20.93 -24.24
N ILE A 298 23.12 21.67 -23.99
CA ILE A 298 21.88 21.61 -24.76
C ILE A 298 22.12 22.26 -26.12
N VAL A 299 21.63 21.59 -27.18
CA VAL A 299 21.57 22.12 -28.54
C VAL A 299 20.12 22.08 -29.04
N THR A 300 19.81 22.79 -30.11
CA THR A 300 18.46 22.74 -30.71
C THR A 300 18.12 21.35 -31.24
N ASP A 301 16.82 21.06 -31.36
CA ASP A 301 16.26 19.82 -31.90
C ASP A 301 16.46 18.55 -31.05
N ILE A 302 17.19 18.62 -29.92
CA ILE A 302 17.17 17.54 -28.92
C ILE A 302 15.89 17.60 -28.10
N ARG A 303 15.52 16.49 -27.46
CA ARG A 303 14.31 16.36 -26.65
C ARG A 303 14.64 16.17 -25.17
N VAL A 304 13.97 16.93 -24.31
CA VAL A 304 13.90 16.68 -22.87
C VAL A 304 12.61 15.93 -22.54
N GLY A 305 12.60 15.21 -21.43
CA GLY A 305 11.41 14.46 -20.99
C GLY A 305 11.71 13.58 -19.79
N PRO A 306 10.97 12.47 -19.62
CA PRO A 306 11.25 11.53 -18.55
C PRO A 306 12.62 10.90 -18.74
N LYS A 307 13.21 10.47 -17.63
CA LYS A 307 14.55 9.88 -17.57
C LYS A 307 14.74 8.81 -18.66
N ALA A 308 15.81 8.87 -19.45
CA ALA A 308 15.99 7.97 -20.60
C ALA A 308 15.93 6.48 -20.20
N THR A 309 16.49 6.14 -19.03
CA THR A 309 16.42 4.80 -18.44
C THR A 309 14.99 4.32 -18.12
N SER A 310 14.03 5.22 -17.90
CA SER A 310 12.61 4.87 -17.73
C SER A 310 11.85 4.71 -19.06
N GLN A 311 12.37 5.27 -20.17
CA GLN A 311 11.79 5.09 -21.51
C GLN A 311 12.13 3.72 -22.13
N ILE A 312 13.17 3.04 -21.64
CA ILE A 312 13.41 1.63 -21.94
C ILE A 312 12.50 0.82 -21.01
N SER A 313 11.23 0.68 -21.39
CA SER A 313 10.31 -0.29 -20.78
C SER A 313 10.83 -1.70 -21.06
N HIS A 314 11.82 -2.15 -20.30
CA HIS A 314 12.07 -3.57 -20.17
C HIS A 314 10.88 -4.17 -19.43
N ARG A 315 10.40 -5.32 -19.90
CA ARG A 315 9.39 -6.09 -19.18
C ARG A 315 9.94 -6.39 -17.79
N LYS A 316 9.09 -6.23 -16.77
CA LYS A 316 9.48 -6.55 -15.39
C LYS A 316 9.84 -8.03 -15.32
N ARG A 317 11.00 -8.34 -14.77
CA ARG A 317 11.49 -9.71 -14.61
C ARG A 317 11.08 -10.24 -13.24
N VAL A 318 10.30 -11.31 -13.24
CA VAL A 318 9.76 -11.93 -12.03
C VAL A 318 10.46 -13.26 -11.80
N LEU A 319 11.17 -13.40 -10.68
CA LEU A 319 11.75 -14.66 -10.23
C LEU A 319 10.75 -15.37 -9.31
N ILE A 320 10.37 -16.60 -9.67
CA ILE A 320 9.50 -17.47 -8.88
C ILE A 320 10.32 -18.73 -8.50
N LEU A 321 10.65 -18.87 -7.22
CA LEU A 321 11.26 -20.09 -6.70
C LEU A 321 10.14 -20.97 -6.16
N GLY A 322 10.07 -22.24 -6.53
CA GLY A 322 8.89 -23.07 -6.30
C GLY A 322 7.81 -22.88 -7.37
N VAL A 323 8.22 -22.62 -8.62
CA VAL A 323 7.31 -22.24 -9.71
C VAL A 323 6.35 -23.36 -10.11
N ASN A 324 6.71 -24.62 -9.90
CA ASN A 324 5.86 -25.76 -10.23
C ASN A 324 4.74 -25.98 -9.20
N GLY A 325 4.85 -25.35 -8.03
CA GLY A 325 3.85 -25.41 -6.97
C GLY A 325 2.48 -24.83 -7.35
N PHE A 326 1.52 -25.02 -6.45
CA PHE A 326 0.13 -24.58 -6.65
C PHE A 326 0.00 -23.08 -6.96
N ILE A 327 0.66 -22.21 -6.17
CA ILE A 327 0.64 -20.76 -6.43
C ILE A 327 1.48 -20.43 -7.67
N GLY A 328 2.67 -21.03 -7.78
CA GLY A 328 3.62 -20.74 -8.85
C GLY A 328 3.02 -20.92 -10.25
N ASN A 329 2.41 -22.07 -10.53
CA ASN A 329 1.91 -22.36 -11.87
C ASN A 329 0.72 -21.46 -12.28
N HIS A 330 -0.20 -21.14 -11.36
CA HIS A 330 -1.32 -20.22 -11.66
C HIS A 330 -0.83 -18.78 -11.79
N LEU A 331 0.15 -18.37 -10.98
CA LEU A 331 0.73 -17.04 -11.08
C LEU A 331 1.47 -16.85 -12.41
N THR A 332 2.25 -17.86 -12.84
CA THR A 332 2.91 -17.86 -14.14
C THR A 332 1.89 -17.70 -15.27
N GLU A 333 0.77 -18.43 -15.22
CA GLU A 333 -0.30 -18.30 -16.20
C GLU A 333 -0.85 -16.86 -16.28
N ARG A 334 -1.16 -16.27 -15.11
CA ARG A 334 -1.70 -14.92 -15.01
C ARG A 334 -0.74 -13.85 -15.52
N LEU A 335 0.56 -13.98 -15.23
CA LEU A 335 1.61 -13.07 -15.67
C LEU A 335 1.87 -13.19 -17.18
N LEU A 336 1.87 -14.41 -17.72
CA LEU A 336 2.02 -14.64 -19.16
C LEU A 336 0.83 -14.09 -19.96
N ARG A 337 -0.39 -14.17 -19.40
CA ARG A 337 -1.61 -13.62 -20.01
C ARG A 337 -1.57 -12.10 -20.10
N ASP A 338 -1.04 -11.42 -19.07
CA ASP A 338 -0.86 -9.96 -19.07
C ASP A 338 0.16 -9.51 -20.14
N GLY A 339 1.28 -10.20 -20.22
CA GLY A 339 2.27 -10.00 -21.27
C GLY A 339 3.31 -8.89 -21.02
N SER A 340 3.22 -8.19 -19.89
CA SER A 340 4.20 -7.16 -19.48
C SER A 340 5.41 -7.72 -18.70
N TYR A 341 5.47 -9.04 -18.51
CA TYR A 341 6.44 -9.71 -17.63
C TYR A 341 7.28 -10.75 -18.37
N ASP A 342 8.55 -10.86 -17.98
CA ASP A 342 9.39 -12.03 -18.26
C ASP A 342 9.54 -12.83 -16.96
N ILE A 343 9.23 -14.13 -17.01
CA ILE A 343 9.17 -14.99 -15.83
C ILE A 343 10.36 -15.94 -15.82
N TYR A 344 11.06 -15.95 -14.69
CA TYR A 344 12.16 -16.87 -14.39
C TYR A 344 11.70 -17.80 -13.27
N GLY A 345 11.61 -19.09 -13.56
CA GLY A 345 11.12 -20.10 -12.64
C GLY A 345 12.20 -21.12 -12.29
N MET A 346 12.27 -21.50 -11.02
CA MET A 346 13.04 -22.66 -10.57
C MET A 346 12.19 -23.55 -9.68
N ASP A 347 12.28 -24.86 -9.90
CA ASP A 347 11.63 -25.88 -9.08
C ASP A 347 12.33 -27.23 -9.28
N ILE A 348 12.11 -28.19 -8.39
CA ILE A 348 12.66 -29.55 -8.49
C ILE A 348 11.96 -30.42 -9.55
N GLY A 349 10.84 -29.94 -10.10
CA GLY A 349 10.13 -30.61 -11.20
C GLY A 349 9.33 -29.62 -12.04
N SER A 350 8.71 -30.11 -13.12
CA SER A 350 8.08 -29.24 -14.14
C SER A 350 6.64 -29.60 -14.50
N ALA A 351 6.07 -30.69 -13.98
CA ALA A 351 4.80 -31.25 -14.44
C ALA A 351 3.63 -30.24 -14.55
N ALA A 352 3.50 -29.31 -13.58
CA ALA A 352 2.45 -28.30 -13.61
C ALA A 352 2.77 -27.13 -14.57
N ILE A 353 4.03 -26.92 -14.92
CA ILE A 353 4.50 -25.78 -15.74
C ILE A 353 4.99 -26.18 -17.13
N GLU A 354 4.95 -27.47 -17.48
CA GLU A 354 5.29 -27.99 -18.82
C GLU A 354 4.55 -27.25 -19.94
N ARG A 355 3.27 -26.92 -19.71
CA ARG A 355 2.43 -26.15 -20.64
C ARG A 355 2.96 -24.75 -20.98
N PHE A 356 3.91 -24.23 -20.21
CA PHE A 356 4.55 -22.93 -20.45
C PHE A 356 5.94 -23.06 -21.09
N ILE A 357 6.53 -24.26 -21.08
CA ILE A 357 7.85 -24.51 -21.67
C ILE A 357 7.77 -24.24 -23.19
N GLY A 358 8.73 -23.47 -23.70
CA GLY A 358 8.73 -23.00 -25.09
C GLY A 358 8.10 -21.62 -25.29
N ASN A 359 7.40 -21.07 -24.29
CA ASN A 359 7.00 -19.66 -24.33
C ASN A 359 8.24 -18.77 -24.24
N PRO A 360 8.45 -17.80 -25.16
CA PRO A 360 9.66 -16.97 -25.17
C PRO A 360 9.82 -16.07 -23.93
N ARG A 361 8.76 -15.89 -23.13
CA ARG A 361 8.75 -15.10 -21.89
C ARG A 361 8.83 -15.94 -20.62
N PHE A 362 8.91 -17.26 -20.73
CA PHE A 362 9.03 -18.17 -19.59
C PHE A 362 10.36 -18.91 -19.66
N HIS A 363 11.18 -18.72 -18.63
CA HIS A 363 12.50 -19.32 -18.51
C HIS A 363 12.49 -20.22 -17.28
N PHE A 364 12.52 -21.53 -17.51
CA PHE A 364 12.52 -22.53 -16.43
C PHE A 364 13.89 -23.17 -16.30
N ILE A 365 14.30 -23.44 -15.06
CA ILE A 365 15.37 -24.38 -14.74
C ILE A 365 14.86 -25.37 -13.69
N GLU A 366 15.24 -26.63 -13.85
CA GLU A 366 15.08 -27.62 -12.79
C GLU A 366 16.22 -27.45 -11.77
N GLY A 367 15.88 -27.24 -10.50
CA GLY A 367 16.86 -26.97 -9.45
C GLY A 367 16.27 -26.95 -8.04
N ASP A 368 17.11 -27.32 -7.08
CA ASP A 368 16.83 -27.29 -5.64
C ASP A 368 17.44 -26.03 -4.99
N VAL A 369 16.63 -25.33 -4.18
CA VAL A 369 17.05 -24.10 -3.46
C VAL A 369 18.20 -24.31 -2.49
N SER A 370 18.33 -25.52 -1.92
CA SER A 370 19.38 -25.88 -0.98
C SER A 370 20.73 -26.20 -1.66
N ILE A 371 20.73 -26.38 -2.99
CA ILE A 371 21.91 -26.78 -3.77
C ILE A 371 22.36 -25.67 -4.72
N HIS A 372 21.43 -25.04 -5.44
CA HIS A 372 21.74 -24.18 -6.59
C HIS A 372 21.93 -22.71 -6.20
N THR A 373 22.71 -22.45 -5.15
CA THR A 373 22.86 -21.12 -4.55
C THR A 373 23.37 -20.06 -5.54
N GLU A 374 24.36 -20.40 -6.38
CA GLU A 374 24.91 -19.47 -7.38
C GLU A 374 23.87 -19.03 -8.41
N TRP A 375 23.04 -19.98 -8.87
CA TRP A 375 21.98 -19.69 -9.84
C TRP A 375 20.92 -18.78 -9.23
N ILE A 376 20.52 -19.05 -8.00
CA ILE A 376 19.54 -18.25 -7.24
C ILE A 376 20.05 -16.85 -7.05
N GLU A 377 21.29 -16.69 -6.56
CA GLU A 377 21.89 -15.37 -6.33
C GLU A 377 21.98 -14.56 -7.63
N TYR A 378 22.43 -15.19 -8.71
CA TYR A 378 22.49 -14.55 -10.03
C TYR A 378 21.10 -14.11 -10.52
N HIS A 379 20.06 -14.94 -10.37
CA HIS A 379 18.71 -14.60 -10.82
C HIS A 379 18.03 -13.56 -9.93
N ILE A 380 18.31 -13.54 -8.62
CA ILE A 380 17.89 -12.45 -7.74
C ILE A 380 18.52 -11.15 -8.21
N LYS A 381 19.83 -11.12 -8.47
CA LYS A 381 20.51 -9.93 -9.02
C LYS A 381 19.93 -9.48 -10.37
N LYS A 382 19.53 -10.43 -11.23
CA LYS A 382 19.00 -10.17 -12.57
C LYS A 382 17.55 -9.69 -12.60
N CYS A 383 16.70 -10.21 -11.72
CA CYS A 383 15.25 -9.96 -11.73
C CYS A 383 14.88 -8.71 -10.93
N ASP A 384 13.64 -8.23 -11.09
CA ASP A 384 13.15 -7.01 -10.43
C ASP A 384 12.33 -7.34 -9.19
N VAL A 385 11.58 -8.45 -9.24
CA VAL A 385 10.72 -8.95 -8.17
C VAL A 385 11.01 -10.41 -7.90
N VAL A 386 11.10 -10.80 -6.63
CA VAL A 386 11.38 -12.17 -6.17
C VAL A 386 10.20 -12.70 -5.36
N LEU A 387 9.72 -13.89 -5.73
CA LEU A 387 8.69 -14.65 -5.01
C LEU A 387 9.26 -16.02 -4.59
N PRO A 388 9.72 -16.16 -3.33
CA PRO A 388 10.18 -17.43 -2.81
C PRO A 388 8.99 -18.26 -2.30
N LEU A 389 8.40 -19.07 -3.18
CA LEU A 389 7.23 -19.91 -2.88
C LEU A 389 7.61 -21.31 -2.37
N VAL A 390 8.91 -21.61 -2.22
CA VAL A 390 9.38 -22.89 -1.68
C VAL A 390 9.12 -22.96 -0.17
N ALA A 391 8.29 -23.91 0.23
CA ALA A 391 7.99 -24.22 1.63
C ALA A 391 7.34 -25.60 1.77
N ILE A 392 7.43 -26.19 2.97
CA ILE A 392 6.62 -27.35 3.37
C ILE A 392 5.40 -26.82 4.13
N ALA A 393 4.24 -26.82 3.46
CA ALA A 393 3.00 -26.26 3.99
C ALA A 393 1.95 -27.32 4.38
N THR A 394 2.37 -28.54 4.74
CA THR A 394 1.48 -29.66 5.11
C THR A 394 1.55 -29.95 6.63
N PRO A 395 0.43 -29.83 7.39
CA PRO A 395 0.46 -29.90 8.85
C PRO A 395 1.05 -31.18 9.47
N ILE A 396 0.95 -32.32 8.78
CA ILE A 396 1.54 -33.57 9.25
C ILE A 396 3.07 -33.53 9.28
N GLU A 397 3.69 -32.76 8.41
CA GLU A 397 5.15 -32.66 8.32
C GLU A 397 5.72 -31.79 9.44
N TYR A 398 4.91 -30.92 10.05
CA TYR A 398 5.34 -30.06 11.16
C TYR A 398 5.63 -30.88 12.43
N THR A 399 4.88 -31.98 12.61
CA THR A 399 5.09 -32.92 13.72
C THR A 399 6.02 -34.06 13.33
N ARG A 400 5.93 -34.55 12.09
CA ARG A 400 6.74 -35.68 11.61
C ARG A 400 8.20 -35.30 11.34
N ASN A 401 8.44 -34.17 10.70
CA ASN A 401 9.75 -33.71 10.23
C ASN A 401 10.03 -32.23 10.58
N PRO A 402 9.91 -31.81 11.86
CA PRO A 402 10.00 -30.41 12.28
C PRO A 402 11.30 -29.72 11.86
N LEU A 403 12.44 -30.43 11.92
CA LEU A 403 13.73 -29.86 11.55
C LEU A 403 13.82 -29.57 10.05
N ARG A 404 13.28 -30.47 9.21
CA ARG A 404 13.25 -30.25 7.77
C ARG A 404 12.37 -29.05 7.38
N VAL A 405 11.24 -28.88 8.08
CA VAL A 405 10.38 -27.70 7.93
C VAL A 405 11.15 -26.44 8.32
N PHE A 406 11.87 -26.44 9.44
CA PHE A 406 12.67 -25.31 9.87
C PHE A 406 13.79 -24.96 8.86
N GLU A 407 14.59 -25.94 8.45
CA GLU A 407 15.69 -25.75 7.50
C GLU A 407 15.20 -25.11 6.19
N LEU A 408 14.11 -25.63 5.61
CA LEU A 408 13.61 -25.13 4.33
C LEU A 408 12.83 -23.82 4.49
N ASP A 409 11.84 -23.78 5.39
CA ASP A 409 10.89 -22.69 5.47
C ASP A 409 11.48 -21.46 6.16
N PHE A 410 12.53 -21.64 6.98
CA PHE A 410 13.25 -20.58 7.65
C PHE A 410 14.64 -20.34 7.04
N GLU A 411 15.57 -21.30 7.12
CA GLU A 411 16.99 -21.03 6.83
C GLU A 411 17.23 -20.76 5.35
N GLU A 412 16.72 -21.61 4.44
CA GLU A 412 16.87 -21.39 3.00
C GLU A 412 16.16 -20.12 2.52
N ASN A 413 14.96 -19.86 3.04
CA ASN A 413 14.23 -18.63 2.75
C ASN A 413 14.95 -17.38 3.27
N LEU A 414 15.57 -17.43 4.45
CA LEU A 414 16.36 -16.33 5.00
C LEU A 414 17.56 -15.96 4.11
N LYS A 415 18.22 -16.95 3.48
CA LYS A 415 19.29 -16.69 2.50
C LYS A 415 18.75 -15.88 1.32
N ILE A 416 17.58 -16.24 0.79
CA ILE A 416 16.92 -15.52 -0.30
C ILE A 416 16.58 -14.08 0.11
N VAL A 417 16.03 -13.88 1.30
CA VAL A 417 15.76 -12.52 1.85
C VAL A 417 17.05 -11.69 1.87
N ARG A 418 18.14 -12.24 2.39
CA ARG A 418 19.44 -11.56 2.45
C ARG A 418 19.99 -11.21 1.07
N TYR A 419 19.81 -12.06 0.07
CA TYR A 419 20.16 -11.72 -1.30
C TYR A 419 19.32 -10.57 -1.86
N CYS A 420 18.02 -10.54 -1.54
CA CYS A 420 17.15 -9.44 -1.96
C CYS A 420 17.62 -8.11 -1.33
N VAL A 421 18.02 -8.12 -0.06
CA VAL A 421 18.62 -6.94 0.61
C VAL A 421 19.92 -6.54 -0.09
N LYS A 422 20.87 -7.48 -0.23
CA LYS A 422 22.19 -7.26 -0.86
C LYS A 422 22.11 -6.60 -2.24
N TYR A 423 21.12 -6.98 -3.04
CA TYR A 423 20.94 -6.49 -4.41
C TYR A 423 19.81 -5.48 -4.59
N ASN A 424 19.24 -4.98 -3.48
CA ASN A 424 18.13 -4.04 -3.47
C ASN A 424 16.97 -4.46 -4.38
N LYS A 425 16.51 -5.70 -4.20
CA LYS A 425 15.43 -6.32 -4.98
C LYS A 425 14.15 -6.38 -4.19
N ARG A 426 13.03 -6.16 -4.88
CA ARG A 426 11.72 -6.24 -4.25
C ARG A 426 11.38 -7.70 -3.96
N ILE A 427 10.99 -8.00 -2.73
CA ILE A 427 10.55 -9.33 -2.32
C ILE A 427 9.06 -9.34 -2.00
N ILE A 428 8.32 -10.27 -2.60
CA ILE A 428 6.92 -10.54 -2.24
C ILE A 428 6.92 -11.88 -1.53
N PHE A 429 6.91 -11.83 -0.21
CA PHE A 429 7.14 -13.01 0.60
C PHE A 429 5.82 -13.67 0.99
N PRO A 430 5.66 -14.98 0.76
CA PRO A 430 4.50 -15.72 1.24
C PRO A 430 4.64 -15.91 2.75
N SER A 431 3.99 -15.04 3.52
CA SER A 431 3.64 -15.33 4.90
C SER A 431 2.51 -16.37 4.92
N THR A 432 1.87 -16.60 6.06
CA THR A 432 0.82 -17.60 6.20
C THR A 432 -0.26 -17.12 7.15
N SER A 433 -1.52 -17.48 6.90
CA SER A 433 -2.59 -17.28 7.88
C SER A 433 -2.38 -18.05 9.18
N GLU A 434 -1.43 -18.99 9.22
CA GLU A 434 -1.08 -19.72 10.44
C GLU A 434 -0.21 -18.90 11.41
N VAL A 435 0.34 -17.74 11.00
CA VAL A 435 1.08 -16.84 11.94
C VAL A 435 0.17 -16.27 13.02
N TYR A 436 -1.13 -16.12 12.73
CA TYR A 436 -2.13 -15.73 13.73
C TYR A 436 -2.35 -16.81 14.79
N GLY A 437 -2.07 -18.07 14.45
CA GLY A 437 -2.25 -19.21 15.33
C GLY A 437 -3.69 -19.31 15.85
N MET A 438 -3.84 -19.26 17.17
CA MET A 438 -5.10 -19.30 17.91
C MET A 438 -5.56 -17.89 18.33
N CYS A 439 -5.37 -16.91 17.45
CA CYS A 439 -5.86 -15.54 17.67
C CYS A 439 -7.36 -15.55 18.03
N ASP A 440 -7.72 -14.75 19.04
CA ASP A 440 -9.07 -14.67 19.61
C ASP A 440 -9.95 -13.60 18.94
N ASP A 441 -9.40 -12.85 17.99
CA ASP A 441 -10.14 -11.86 17.22
C ASP A 441 -11.15 -12.51 16.26
N LYS A 442 -12.28 -11.85 16.03
CA LYS A 442 -13.32 -12.33 15.09
C LYS A 442 -12.83 -12.38 13.65
N GLU A 443 -12.01 -11.40 13.27
CA GLU A 443 -11.36 -11.30 11.97
C GLU A 443 -9.89 -10.98 12.25
N PHE A 444 -9.00 -11.75 11.63
CA PHE A 444 -7.55 -11.61 11.84
C PHE A 444 -7.06 -10.43 11.03
N ASP A 445 -6.66 -9.38 11.72
CA ASP A 445 -6.16 -8.14 11.16
C ASP A 445 -4.64 -8.18 11.03
N GLU A 446 -4.13 -7.76 9.88
CA GLU A 446 -2.70 -7.82 9.56
C GLU A 446 -1.83 -7.01 10.51
N ASP A 447 -2.35 -5.89 10.99
CA ASP A 447 -1.62 -4.84 11.68
C ASP A 447 -1.88 -4.86 13.20
N ASP A 448 -3.08 -5.26 13.63
CA ASP A 448 -3.51 -5.17 15.03
C ASP A 448 -3.63 -6.52 15.77
N SER A 449 -3.90 -7.63 15.05
CA SER A 449 -4.21 -8.90 15.72
C SER A 449 -3.01 -9.51 16.44
N ARG A 450 -3.28 -10.05 17.63
CA ARG A 450 -2.27 -10.79 18.40
C ARG A 450 -2.00 -12.16 17.77
N LEU A 451 -0.73 -12.55 17.81
CA LEU A 451 -0.25 -13.81 17.27
C LEU A 451 -0.08 -14.81 18.42
N ILE A 452 -0.99 -15.78 18.54
CA ILE A 452 -1.10 -16.67 19.71
C ILE A 452 -0.76 -18.11 19.31
N VAL A 453 0.27 -18.70 19.90
CA VAL A 453 0.64 -20.10 19.67
C VAL A 453 0.66 -20.91 20.97
N GLY A 454 0.66 -22.23 20.86
CA GLY A 454 0.71 -23.13 22.00
C GLY A 454 2.10 -23.25 22.65
N PRO A 455 2.21 -24.02 23.74
CA PRO A 455 3.49 -24.28 24.40
C PRO A 455 4.50 -24.99 23.49
N ILE A 456 5.79 -24.95 23.87
CA ILE A 456 6.91 -25.55 23.09
C ILE A 456 6.68 -27.05 22.80
N ASN A 457 6.01 -27.79 23.69
CA ASN A 457 5.70 -29.20 23.48
C ASN A 457 4.60 -29.47 22.42
N LYS A 458 4.05 -28.43 21.80
CA LYS A 458 3.14 -28.48 20.66
C LYS A 458 3.90 -28.14 19.37
N GLN A 459 4.61 -29.13 18.85
CA GLN A 459 5.55 -28.97 17.73
C GLN A 459 4.92 -28.44 16.44
N ARG A 460 3.60 -28.62 16.22
CA ARG A 460 2.90 -28.07 15.05
C ARG A 460 3.21 -26.58 14.83
N TRP A 461 3.34 -25.81 15.91
CA TRP A 461 3.56 -24.36 15.85
C TRP A 461 4.94 -23.96 15.32
N ILE A 462 5.87 -24.90 15.08
CA ILE A 462 7.17 -24.60 14.50
C ILE A 462 7.04 -23.86 13.16
N TYR A 463 6.13 -24.30 12.29
CA TYR A 463 5.87 -23.65 11.01
C TYR A 463 5.37 -22.21 11.20
N SER A 464 4.36 -22.01 12.06
CA SER A 464 3.81 -20.69 12.36
C SER A 464 4.88 -19.72 12.87
N VAL A 465 5.67 -20.14 13.87
CA VAL A 465 6.71 -19.31 14.50
C VAL A 465 7.88 -19.04 13.54
N SER A 466 8.28 -20.03 12.73
CA SER A 466 9.30 -19.83 11.70
C SER A 466 8.89 -18.76 10.68
N LYS A 467 7.65 -18.84 10.15
CA LYS A 467 7.14 -17.83 9.21
C LYS A 467 6.98 -16.47 9.87
N GLN A 468 6.50 -16.42 11.12
CA GLN A 468 6.40 -15.18 11.89
C GLN A 468 7.77 -14.53 12.13
N LEU A 469 8.80 -15.31 12.45
CA LEU A 469 10.15 -14.77 12.67
C LEU A 469 10.74 -14.21 11.37
N LEU A 470 10.49 -14.88 10.24
CA LEU A 470 10.85 -14.34 8.92
C LEU A 470 10.12 -13.04 8.59
N ASP A 471 8.81 -12.95 8.84
CA ASP A 471 8.04 -11.70 8.66
C ASP A 471 8.71 -10.54 9.43
N ARG A 472 9.13 -10.79 10.68
CA ARG A 472 9.81 -9.79 11.52
C ARG A 472 11.21 -9.43 11.00
N VAL A 473 11.96 -10.39 10.51
CA VAL A 473 13.30 -10.13 9.92
C VAL A 473 13.17 -9.31 8.64
N ILE A 474 12.21 -9.65 7.77
CA ILE A 474 11.92 -8.88 6.55
C ILE A 474 11.49 -7.45 6.91
N TRP A 475 10.61 -7.30 7.92
CA TRP A 475 10.20 -5.99 8.43
C TRP A 475 11.40 -5.16 8.90
N ALA A 476 12.28 -5.75 9.70
CA ALA A 476 13.49 -5.09 10.18
C ALA A 476 14.42 -4.65 9.03
N TYR A 477 14.59 -5.50 8.00
CA TYR A 477 15.33 -5.10 6.80
C TYR A 477 14.66 -3.95 6.04
N GLY A 478 13.33 -3.92 6.00
CA GLY A 478 12.59 -2.80 5.41
C GLY A 478 12.83 -1.49 6.16
N GLU A 479 12.74 -1.52 7.49
CA GLU A 479 12.89 -0.34 8.33
C GLU A 479 14.33 0.17 8.42
N LYS A 480 15.33 -0.74 8.49
CA LYS A 480 16.73 -0.38 8.74
C LYS A 480 17.60 -0.31 7.50
N GLU A 481 17.30 -1.11 6.47
CA GLU A 481 18.11 -1.21 5.25
C GLU A 481 17.32 -0.84 3.98
N GLY A 482 16.05 -0.43 4.11
CA GLY A 482 15.23 0.04 2.99
C GLY A 482 14.79 -1.06 2.02
N LEU A 483 14.76 -2.33 2.47
CA LEU A 483 14.25 -3.44 1.67
C LEU A 483 12.80 -3.18 1.24
N LYS A 484 12.54 -3.18 -0.06
CA LYS A 484 11.17 -3.13 -0.60
C LYS A 484 10.54 -4.51 -0.48
N PHE A 485 9.54 -4.64 0.40
CA PHE A 485 8.85 -5.90 0.61
C PHE A 485 7.34 -5.74 0.60
N THR A 486 6.64 -6.85 0.33
CA THR A 486 5.24 -7.03 0.68
C THR A 486 5.08 -8.43 1.25
N LEU A 487 4.45 -8.57 2.41
CA LEU A 487 4.09 -9.87 2.98
C LEU A 487 2.65 -10.17 2.58
N PHE A 488 2.38 -11.37 2.03
CA PHE A 488 1.01 -11.79 1.77
C PHE A 488 0.68 -13.06 2.55
N ARG A 489 -0.55 -13.14 3.08
CA ARG A 489 -1.03 -14.22 3.93
C ARG A 489 -2.22 -14.91 3.25
N PRO A 490 -2.03 -16.05 2.57
CA PRO A 490 -3.11 -16.82 1.98
C PRO A 490 -4.02 -17.46 3.05
N PHE A 491 -5.32 -17.37 2.86
CA PHE A 491 -6.33 -18.07 3.67
C PHE A 491 -6.96 -19.20 2.86
N ASN A 492 -6.48 -20.42 3.12
CA ASN A 492 -7.02 -21.68 2.60
C ASN A 492 -7.38 -21.62 1.11
N TRP A 493 -6.43 -21.20 0.28
CA TRP A 493 -6.61 -21.18 -1.17
C TRP A 493 -6.82 -22.61 -1.69
N MET A 494 -7.81 -22.78 -2.56
CA MET A 494 -8.15 -24.06 -3.17
C MET A 494 -8.57 -23.88 -4.63
N GLY A 495 -8.41 -24.93 -5.43
CA GLY A 495 -8.59 -24.88 -6.87
C GLY A 495 -7.91 -26.07 -7.56
N PRO A 496 -8.01 -26.16 -8.89
CA PRO A 496 -7.27 -27.14 -9.70
C PRO A 496 -5.76 -27.18 -9.35
N ARG A 497 -5.12 -28.35 -9.41
CA ARG A 497 -3.67 -28.55 -9.10
C ARG A 497 -3.26 -28.24 -7.64
N LEU A 498 -4.20 -28.24 -6.70
CA LEU A 498 -3.91 -28.11 -5.28
C LEU A 498 -3.33 -29.42 -4.71
N ASP A 499 -2.01 -29.51 -4.56
CA ASP A 499 -1.31 -30.79 -4.24
C ASP A 499 -1.50 -31.82 -5.37
N ASN A 500 -1.23 -33.10 -5.07
CA ASN A 500 -1.56 -34.22 -5.93
C ASN A 500 -2.11 -35.39 -5.08
N LEU A 501 -2.87 -36.29 -5.71
CA LEU A 501 -3.51 -37.42 -5.00
C LEU A 501 -2.47 -38.40 -4.43
N ASN A 502 -1.33 -38.56 -5.10
CA ASN A 502 -0.24 -39.41 -4.61
C ASN A 502 0.39 -38.89 -3.29
N SER A 503 0.53 -37.57 -3.12
CA SER A 503 1.00 -36.97 -1.87
C SER A 503 -0.06 -37.07 -0.78
N ALA A 504 -1.35 -37.02 -1.15
CA ALA A 504 -2.46 -37.27 -0.23
C ALA A 504 -2.50 -38.73 0.27
N ARG A 505 -2.08 -39.73 -0.53
CA ARG A 505 -2.02 -41.15 -0.09
C ARG A 505 -1.10 -41.37 1.10
N ILE A 506 -0.05 -40.56 1.24
CA ILE A 506 0.88 -40.57 2.39
C ILE A 506 0.52 -39.53 3.48
N GLY A 507 -0.62 -38.86 3.34
CA GLY A 507 -1.15 -37.85 4.28
C GLY A 507 -0.55 -36.45 4.12
N SER A 508 0.28 -36.21 3.11
CA SER A 508 0.95 -34.92 2.85
C SER A 508 0.15 -34.10 1.83
N SER A 509 -1.00 -33.59 2.27
CA SER A 509 -1.87 -32.73 1.47
C SER A 509 -2.71 -31.79 2.36
N ARG A 510 -3.32 -30.77 1.75
CA ARG A 510 -4.34 -29.94 2.40
C ARG A 510 -5.69 -30.66 2.47
N ALA A 511 -6.56 -30.17 3.36
CA ALA A 511 -7.83 -30.80 3.71
C ALA A 511 -8.67 -31.22 2.49
N ILE A 512 -8.97 -30.32 1.56
CA ILE A 512 -9.84 -30.63 0.41
C ILE A 512 -9.26 -31.75 -0.49
N THR A 513 -7.96 -31.74 -0.77
CA THR A 513 -7.33 -32.80 -1.59
C THR A 513 -7.37 -34.15 -0.88
N GLN A 514 -7.18 -34.19 0.44
CA GLN A 514 -7.36 -35.41 1.21
C GLN A 514 -8.81 -35.92 1.18
N LEU A 515 -9.79 -35.01 1.26
CA LEU A 515 -11.20 -35.38 1.19
C LEU A 515 -11.56 -35.95 -0.19
N ILE A 516 -11.06 -35.35 -1.27
CA ILE A 516 -11.23 -35.86 -2.64
C ILE A 516 -10.60 -37.24 -2.78
N LEU A 517 -9.39 -37.46 -2.27
CA LEU A 517 -8.75 -38.77 -2.30
C LEU A 517 -9.62 -39.84 -1.61
N ASN A 518 -10.20 -39.53 -0.45
CA ASN A 518 -11.06 -40.48 0.26
C ASN A 518 -12.27 -40.90 -0.59
N LEU A 519 -12.86 -39.96 -1.34
CA LEU A 519 -13.97 -40.23 -2.25
C LEU A 519 -13.54 -41.08 -3.45
N VAL A 520 -12.38 -40.78 -4.04
CA VAL A 520 -11.81 -41.51 -5.17
C VAL A 520 -11.47 -42.96 -4.80
N GLU A 521 -10.85 -43.19 -3.64
CA GLU A 521 -10.44 -44.52 -3.18
C GLU A 521 -11.57 -45.31 -2.50
N GLY A 522 -12.71 -44.67 -2.21
CA GLY A 522 -13.78 -45.29 -1.42
C GLY A 522 -13.39 -45.51 0.04
N SER A 523 -12.49 -44.69 0.59
CA SER A 523 -12.12 -44.74 2.00
C SER A 523 -12.94 -43.73 2.83
N PRO A 524 -13.17 -43.95 4.14
CA PRO A 524 -14.02 -43.08 4.92
C PRO A 524 -13.40 -41.70 5.10
N ILE A 525 -14.21 -40.64 4.99
CA ILE A 525 -13.77 -39.27 5.29
C ILE A 525 -13.52 -39.15 6.80
N LYS A 526 -12.28 -38.83 7.15
CA LYS A 526 -11.82 -38.68 8.53
C LYS A 526 -12.05 -37.25 9.02
N LEU A 527 -13.02 -37.06 9.93
CA LEU A 527 -13.29 -35.79 10.58
C LEU A 527 -12.48 -35.71 11.89
N VAL A 528 -11.33 -35.05 11.81
CA VAL A 528 -10.43 -34.84 12.95
C VAL A 528 -11.12 -33.99 14.01
N ASP A 529 -11.18 -34.51 15.24
CA ASP A 529 -11.85 -33.94 16.40
C ASP A 529 -13.31 -33.52 16.12
N GLY A 530 -13.98 -34.25 15.21
CA GLY A 530 -15.38 -34.02 14.84
C GLY A 530 -15.59 -33.11 13.62
N GLY A 531 -14.58 -32.33 13.21
CA GLY A 531 -14.62 -31.52 12.00
C GLY A 531 -15.37 -30.18 12.14
N GLU A 532 -15.60 -29.70 13.35
CA GLU A 532 -16.37 -28.48 13.63
C GLU A 532 -15.55 -27.19 13.50
N GLN A 533 -14.22 -27.30 13.47
CA GLN A 533 -13.32 -26.17 13.24
C GLN A 533 -13.56 -25.53 11.87
N LYS A 534 -13.59 -24.21 11.82
CA LYS A 534 -13.99 -23.40 10.67
C LYS A 534 -12.82 -22.73 9.98
N ARG A 535 -12.89 -22.65 8.65
CA ARG A 535 -11.91 -21.96 7.79
C ARG A 535 -12.65 -21.12 6.75
N CYS A 536 -12.02 -20.03 6.34
CA CYS A 536 -12.42 -19.27 5.16
C CYS A 536 -11.68 -19.77 3.92
N PHE A 537 -12.40 -20.36 2.97
CA PHE A 537 -11.84 -20.93 1.75
C PHE A 537 -11.87 -19.95 0.59
N THR A 538 -10.77 -19.86 -0.15
CA THR A 538 -10.61 -18.86 -1.19
C THR A 538 -10.31 -19.54 -2.51
N ASP A 539 -11.00 -19.12 -3.57
CA ASP A 539 -10.68 -19.59 -4.91
C ASP A 539 -9.27 -19.15 -5.32
N ILE A 540 -8.53 -20.03 -5.99
CA ILE A 540 -7.19 -19.73 -6.46
C ILE A 540 -7.17 -18.55 -7.42
N ASN A 541 -8.20 -18.35 -8.25
CA ASN A 541 -8.25 -17.24 -9.20
C ASN A 541 -8.39 -15.89 -8.47
N ASP A 542 -9.25 -15.82 -7.44
CA ASP A 542 -9.36 -14.65 -6.57
C ASP A 542 -8.01 -14.36 -5.88
N GLY A 543 -7.36 -15.40 -5.35
CA GLY A 543 -6.07 -15.28 -4.68
C GLY A 543 -4.95 -14.81 -5.61
N ILE A 544 -4.86 -15.37 -6.82
CA ILE A 544 -3.85 -15.03 -7.82
C ILE A 544 -4.07 -13.62 -8.39
N GLU A 545 -5.32 -13.16 -8.52
CA GLU A 545 -5.60 -11.79 -8.93
C GLU A 545 -5.13 -10.78 -7.87
N ALA A 546 -5.35 -11.05 -6.57
CA ALA A 546 -4.77 -10.22 -5.51
C ALA A 546 -3.22 -10.23 -5.56
N LEU A 547 -2.60 -11.40 -5.69
CA LEU A 547 -1.14 -11.53 -5.77
C LEU A 547 -0.57 -10.83 -7.01
N PHE A 548 -1.27 -10.89 -8.14
CA PHE A 548 -0.92 -10.15 -9.35
C PHE A 548 -0.93 -8.64 -9.11
N ARG A 549 -1.94 -8.11 -8.40
CA ARG A 549 -1.99 -6.68 -8.05
C ARG A 549 -0.88 -6.27 -7.08
N ILE A 550 -0.47 -7.16 -6.18
CA ILE A 550 0.73 -6.94 -5.35
C ILE A 550 1.98 -6.86 -6.24
N ILE A 551 2.10 -7.67 -7.30
CA ILE A 551 3.22 -7.57 -8.26
C ILE A 551 3.18 -6.27 -9.06
N GLU A 552 2.00 -5.83 -9.51
CA GLU A 552 1.83 -4.54 -10.19
C GLU A 552 2.34 -3.39 -9.31
N ASN A 553 1.94 -3.38 -8.03
CA ASN A 553 2.31 -2.40 -7.02
C ASN A 553 2.09 -0.96 -7.50
N ARG A 554 0.85 -0.65 -7.90
CA ARG A 554 0.47 0.69 -8.35
C ARG A 554 0.82 1.72 -7.29
N ASP A 555 1.48 2.78 -7.72
CA ASP A 555 1.93 3.91 -6.89
C ASP A 555 2.77 3.51 -5.67
N GLY A 556 3.38 2.32 -5.66
CA GLY A 556 4.16 1.81 -4.54
C GLY A 556 3.33 1.48 -3.29
N LEU A 557 2.00 1.34 -3.42
CA LEU A 557 1.09 1.19 -2.28
C LEU A 557 1.36 -0.06 -1.43
N CYS A 558 1.95 -1.12 -2.00
CA CYS A 558 2.23 -2.36 -1.29
C CYS A 558 3.59 -2.39 -0.59
N ASP A 559 4.40 -1.33 -0.71
CA ASP A 559 5.73 -1.28 -0.10
C ASP A 559 5.62 -1.21 1.43
N GLY A 560 6.25 -2.17 2.12
CA GLY A 560 6.21 -2.28 3.58
C GLY A 560 4.86 -2.71 4.13
N GLN A 561 3.99 -3.31 3.31
CA GLN A 561 2.65 -3.71 3.73
C GLN A 561 2.53 -5.22 3.98
N ILE A 562 1.56 -5.59 4.81
CA ILE A 562 1.10 -6.95 5.04
C ILE A 562 -0.34 -7.06 4.52
N VAL A 563 -0.61 -8.10 3.73
CA VAL A 563 -1.90 -8.28 3.04
C VAL A 563 -2.44 -9.69 3.25
N ASN A 564 -3.54 -9.83 3.96
CA ASN A 564 -4.35 -11.03 3.97
C ASN A 564 -5.06 -11.17 2.62
N ILE A 565 -5.04 -12.38 2.08
CA ILE A 565 -5.77 -12.71 0.86
C ILE A 565 -6.66 -13.90 1.15
N GLY A 566 -7.94 -13.62 1.34
CA GLY A 566 -8.94 -14.65 1.55
C GLY A 566 -10.37 -14.21 1.29
N ASN A 567 -11.29 -15.17 1.30
CA ASN A 567 -12.72 -14.89 1.20
C ASN A 567 -13.42 -15.04 2.57
N PRO A 568 -13.67 -13.94 3.31
CA PRO A 568 -14.28 -14.00 4.63
C PRO A 568 -15.75 -14.46 4.63
N THR A 569 -16.43 -14.46 3.47
CA THR A 569 -17.82 -14.95 3.37
C THR A 569 -17.90 -16.44 3.08
N ASN A 570 -16.84 -17.04 2.53
CA ASN A 570 -16.74 -18.48 2.29
C ASN A 570 -16.25 -19.23 3.56
N GLU A 571 -16.89 -19.00 4.70
CA GLU A 571 -16.56 -19.70 5.96
C GLU A 571 -17.35 -21.01 6.08
N ALA A 572 -16.64 -22.12 6.30
CA ALA A 572 -17.25 -23.42 6.56
C ALA A 572 -16.42 -24.26 7.52
N SER A 573 -17.08 -25.14 8.26
CA SER A 573 -16.40 -26.19 9.01
C SER A 573 -15.83 -27.26 8.08
N ILE A 574 -14.87 -28.06 8.55
CA ILE A 574 -14.35 -29.20 7.77
C ILE A 574 -15.46 -30.20 7.45
N ARG A 575 -16.41 -30.41 8.37
CA ARG A 575 -17.62 -31.20 8.13
C ARG A 575 -18.44 -30.62 6.98
N GLN A 576 -18.77 -29.33 7.03
CA GLN A 576 -19.57 -28.68 5.98
C GLN A 576 -18.87 -28.74 4.62
N LEU A 577 -17.55 -28.50 4.57
CA LEU A 577 -16.77 -28.68 3.34
C LEU A 577 -16.91 -30.10 2.79
N ALA A 578 -16.78 -31.11 3.66
CA ALA A 578 -16.87 -32.50 3.24
C ALA A 578 -18.27 -32.91 2.76
N GLU A 579 -19.32 -32.37 3.38
CA GLU A 579 -20.72 -32.55 2.95
C GLU A 579 -20.97 -31.90 1.59
N MET A 580 -20.52 -30.66 1.39
CA MET A 580 -20.62 -29.97 0.10
C MET A 580 -19.84 -30.71 -1.00
N LEU A 581 -18.64 -31.20 -0.68
CA LEU A 581 -17.82 -31.97 -1.61
C LEU A 581 -18.49 -33.29 -2.00
N LEU A 582 -19.09 -34.00 -1.02
CA LEU A 582 -19.84 -35.23 -1.28
C LEU A 582 -21.04 -34.97 -2.18
N ASP A 583 -21.80 -33.91 -1.94
CA ASP A 583 -22.92 -33.52 -2.82
C ASP A 583 -22.44 -33.26 -4.25
N SER A 584 -21.36 -32.49 -4.42
CA SER A 584 -20.75 -32.27 -5.74
C SER A 584 -20.25 -33.56 -6.39
N PHE A 585 -19.70 -34.49 -5.61
CA PHE A 585 -19.18 -35.77 -6.09
C PHE A 585 -20.29 -36.72 -6.55
N GLU A 586 -21.36 -36.87 -5.77
CA GLU A 586 -22.48 -37.74 -6.13
C GLU A 586 -23.23 -37.23 -7.37
N ASN A 587 -23.22 -35.91 -7.61
CA ASN A 587 -23.80 -35.29 -8.81
C ASN A 587 -22.83 -35.18 -10.00
N HIS A 588 -21.58 -35.64 -9.86
CA HIS A 588 -20.56 -35.50 -10.90
C HIS A 588 -20.74 -36.50 -12.04
N GLU A 589 -20.49 -36.11 -13.30
CA GLU A 589 -20.66 -36.99 -14.46
C GLU A 589 -19.76 -38.24 -14.42
N LEU A 590 -18.57 -38.11 -13.84
CA LEU A 590 -17.60 -39.20 -13.67
C LEU A 590 -17.88 -40.10 -12.46
N ARG A 591 -18.92 -39.83 -11.66
CA ARG A 591 -19.22 -40.54 -10.40
C ARG A 591 -19.22 -42.06 -10.54
N GLY A 592 -19.70 -42.57 -11.68
CA GLY A 592 -19.79 -44.01 -11.96
C GLY A 592 -18.44 -44.76 -12.01
N HIS A 593 -17.30 -44.05 -12.10
CA HIS A 593 -15.97 -44.66 -12.14
C HIS A 593 -15.39 -44.97 -10.75
N PHE A 594 -16.01 -44.48 -9.68
CA PHE A 594 -15.45 -44.53 -8.33
C PHE A 594 -16.31 -45.37 -7.36
N PRO A 595 -15.72 -45.92 -6.28
CA PRO A 595 -16.46 -46.74 -5.31
C PRO A 595 -17.62 -45.99 -4.60
N PRO A 596 -18.50 -46.72 -3.88
CA PRO A 596 -19.50 -46.08 -3.03
C PRO A 596 -18.84 -45.32 -1.86
N PHE A 597 -19.50 -44.26 -1.39
CA PHE A 597 -19.01 -43.48 -0.24
C PHE A 597 -18.96 -44.34 1.03
N ALA A 598 -17.78 -44.42 1.66
CA ALA A 598 -17.55 -45.22 2.87
C ALA A 598 -17.98 -44.53 4.19
N GLY A 599 -18.63 -43.37 4.10
CA GLY A 599 -19.16 -42.66 5.26
C GLY A 599 -18.17 -41.71 5.94
N PHE A 600 -18.69 -40.93 6.88
CA PHE A 600 -17.89 -40.07 7.75
C PHE A 600 -17.43 -40.83 9.01
N LYS A 601 -16.16 -40.66 9.38
CA LYS A 601 -15.58 -41.24 10.60
C LYS A 601 -14.95 -40.15 11.46
N LYS A 602 -15.42 -40.00 12.69
CA LYS A 602 -14.76 -39.14 13.69
C LYS A 602 -13.47 -39.80 14.17
N ILE A 603 -12.39 -39.04 14.23
CA ILE A 603 -11.09 -39.51 14.72
C ILE A 603 -10.44 -38.46 15.62
N GLU A 604 -9.55 -38.88 16.51
CA GLU A 604 -8.78 -37.98 17.36
C GLU A 604 -7.60 -37.40 16.59
N SER A 605 -7.30 -36.11 16.77
CA SER A 605 -6.16 -35.44 16.12
C SER A 605 -4.82 -36.11 16.42
N GLY A 606 -4.62 -36.61 17.63
CA GLY A 606 -3.40 -37.36 18.00
C GLY A 606 -3.19 -38.63 17.18
N SER A 607 -4.27 -39.28 16.74
CA SER A 607 -4.21 -40.49 15.90
C SER A 607 -3.91 -40.19 14.42
N TYR A 608 -4.15 -38.95 13.98
CA TYR A 608 -3.94 -38.52 12.59
C TYR A 608 -2.61 -37.79 12.42
N TYR A 609 -2.39 -36.73 13.20
CA TYR A 609 -1.22 -35.85 13.09
C TYR A 609 -0.08 -36.21 14.07
N GLY A 610 -0.32 -37.14 14.99
CA GLY A 610 0.64 -37.54 16.01
C GLY A 610 0.60 -36.68 17.28
N LYS A 611 1.45 -37.05 18.25
CA LYS A 611 1.59 -36.29 19.51
C LYS A 611 2.12 -34.89 19.22
N GLY A 612 1.67 -33.89 20.00
CA GLY A 612 2.11 -32.50 19.85
C GLY A 612 1.29 -31.67 18.85
N TYR A 613 0.24 -32.25 18.25
CA TYR A 613 -0.74 -31.47 17.48
C TYR A 613 -1.64 -30.62 18.40
N GLN A 614 -2.06 -29.49 17.86
CA GLN A 614 -3.06 -28.56 18.39
C GLN A 614 -3.69 -27.85 17.19
N ASP A 615 -4.98 -27.48 17.25
CA ASP A 615 -5.66 -26.84 16.11
C ASP A 615 -6.15 -25.43 16.41
N VAL A 616 -6.59 -24.76 15.35
CA VAL A 616 -7.24 -23.45 15.37
C VAL A 616 -8.75 -23.67 15.22
N GLU A 617 -9.56 -23.05 16.09
CA GLU A 617 -11.01 -23.20 16.06
C GLU A 617 -11.64 -22.47 14.87
N HIS A 618 -11.32 -21.18 14.68
CA HIS A 618 -11.78 -20.36 13.57
C HIS A 618 -10.63 -19.61 12.90
N ARG A 619 -10.75 -19.34 11.61
CA ARG A 619 -9.75 -18.58 10.86
C ARG A 619 -10.43 -17.76 9.77
N LYS A 620 -10.70 -16.50 10.09
CA LYS A 620 -11.36 -15.54 9.20
C LYS A 620 -10.47 -14.33 8.99
N PRO A 621 -10.14 -13.95 7.73
CA PRO A 621 -9.31 -12.78 7.47
C PRO A 621 -10.10 -11.47 7.60
N SER A 622 -9.46 -10.43 8.15
CA SER A 622 -9.72 -9.06 7.69
C SER A 622 -9.16 -8.92 6.28
N ILE A 623 -9.89 -8.29 5.36
CA ILE A 623 -9.42 -8.00 3.99
C ILE A 623 -9.32 -6.49 3.72
N LYS A 624 -9.34 -5.67 4.78
CA LYS A 624 -9.31 -4.20 4.66
C LYS A 624 -8.05 -3.71 3.95
N ASN A 625 -6.89 -4.31 4.21
CA ASN A 625 -5.66 -3.96 3.52
C ASN A 625 -5.72 -4.36 2.03
N ALA A 626 -6.26 -5.53 1.69
CA ALA A 626 -6.44 -5.91 0.30
C ALA A 626 -7.39 -4.95 -0.45
N GLU A 627 -8.48 -4.50 0.18
CA GLU A 627 -9.39 -3.50 -0.40
C GLU A 627 -8.69 -2.14 -0.59
N ARG A 628 -8.02 -1.66 0.47
CA ARG A 628 -7.35 -0.35 0.51
C ARG A 628 -6.17 -0.25 -0.45
N LEU A 629 -5.35 -1.30 -0.52
CA LEU A 629 -4.07 -1.31 -1.24
C LEU A 629 -4.21 -1.79 -2.69
N LEU A 630 -5.11 -2.75 -2.94
CA LEU A 630 -5.23 -3.43 -4.23
C LEU A 630 -6.53 -3.09 -4.96
N GLY A 631 -7.50 -2.45 -4.30
CA GLY A 631 -8.86 -2.33 -4.81
C GLY A 631 -9.48 -3.70 -5.12
N TRP A 632 -9.12 -4.73 -4.34
CA TRP A 632 -9.49 -6.12 -4.56
C TRP A 632 -10.55 -6.57 -3.56
N LYS A 633 -11.50 -7.38 -4.03
CA LYS A 633 -12.45 -8.15 -3.22
C LYS A 633 -12.60 -9.53 -3.87
N PRO A 634 -12.74 -10.60 -3.07
CA PRO A 634 -13.02 -11.93 -3.60
C PRO A 634 -14.44 -11.98 -4.16
N THR A 635 -14.65 -12.77 -5.20
CA THR A 635 -15.91 -12.81 -5.96
C THR A 635 -16.46 -14.21 -6.15
N ILE A 636 -15.63 -15.24 -6.00
CA ILE A 636 -16.00 -16.62 -6.31
C ILE A 636 -16.58 -17.31 -5.07
N GLU A 637 -17.77 -17.88 -5.23
CA GLU A 637 -18.46 -18.61 -4.18
C GLU A 637 -17.84 -19.99 -3.93
N MET A 638 -17.89 -20.43 -2.67
CA MET A 638 -17.28 -21.69 -2.23
C MET A 638 -17.72 -22.91 -3.06
N LYS A 639 -19.01 -22.98 -3.44
CA LYS A 639 -19.56 -24.11 -4.21
C LYS A 639 -18.92 -24.22 -5.59
N GLN A 640 -18.68 -23.10 -6.26
CA GLN A 640 -18.03 -23.08 -7.57
C GLN A 640 -16.61 -23.63 -7.45
N THR A 641 -15.83 -23.12 -6.49
CA THR A 641 -14.46 -23.57 -6.26
C THR A 641 -14.38 -25.07 -5.94
N ILE A 642 -15.32 -25.60 -5.14
CA ILE A 642 -15.40 -27.04 -4.84
C ILE A 642 -15.61 -27.84 -6.13
N ASN A 643 -16.55 -27.44 -6.97
CA ASN A 643 -16.85 -28.14 -8.22
C ASN A 643 -15.65 -28.16 -9.17
N GLU A 644 -15.00 -27.01 -9.38
CA GLU A 644 -13.83 -26.91 -10.27
C GLU A 644 -12.63 -27.70 -9.75
N THR A 645 -12.41 -27.67 -8.44
CA THR A 645 -11.33 -28.45 -7.80
C THR A 645 -11.59 -29.94 -7.97
N LEU A 646 -12.82 -30.38 -7.67
CA LEU A 646 -13.21 -31.78 -7.76
C LEU A 646 -13.11 -32.29 -9.20
N ASP A 647 -13.68 -31.57 -10.17
CA ASP A 647 -13.67 -31.94 -11.59
C ASP A 647 -12.23 -32.18 -12.09
N PHE A 648 -11.32 -31.27 -11.76
CA PHE A 648 -9.90 -31.40 -12.12
C PHE A 648 -9.29 -32.72 -11.61
N PHE A 649 -9.51 -33.07 -10.34
CA PHE A 649 -8.94 -34.28 -9.76
C PHE A 649 -9.59 -35.56 -10.29
N LEU A 650 -10.91 -35.57 -10.48
CA LEU A 650 -11.61 -36.76 -10.99
C LEU A 650 -11.21 -37.06 -12.43
N ARG A 651 -11.10 -36.04 -13.29
CA ARG A 651 -10.63 -36.22 -14.67
C ARG A 651 -9.20 -36.75 -14.70
N GLY A 652 -8.32 -36.19 -13.88
CA GLY A 652 -6.94 -36.65 -13.77
C GLY A 652 -6.83 -38.12 -13.39
N GLU A 653 -7.60 -38.59 -12.40
CA GLU A 653 -7.58 -40.00 -11.99
C GLU A 653 -8.15 -40.93 -13.08
N VAL A 654 -9.24 -40.54 -13.76
CA VAL A 654 -9.80 -41.34 -14.86
C VAL A 654 -8.82 -41.46 -16.03
N GLU A 655 -8.08 -40.40 -16.35
CA GLU A 655 -7.03 -40.46 -17.37
C GLU A 655 -5.87 -41.40 -16.97
N GLU A 656 -5.49 -41.46 -15.69
CA GLU A 656 -4.46 -42.39 -15.21
C GLU A 656 -4.95 -43.86 -15.23
N LEU A 657 -6.21 -44.10 -14.83
CA LEU A 657 -6.84 -45.42 -14.89
C LEU A 657 -6.92 -45.93 -16.34
N GLY A 658 -7.24 -45.06 -17.29
CA GLY A 658 -7.32 -45.39 -18.71
C GLY A 658 -5.95 -45.67 -19.38
N LYS A 659 -4.84 -45.21 -18.80
CA LYS A 659 -3.47 -45.53 -19.25
C LYS A 659 -2.95 -46.86 -18.67
N SER A 660 -3.60 -47.38 -17.64
CA SER A 660 -3.20 -48.59 -16.90
C SER A 660 -4.01 -49.83 -17.29
N ALA A 661 -5.01 -49.67 -18.16
CA ALA A 661 -5.81 -50.72 -18.79
C ALA A 661 -5.32 -50.96 -20.23
#